data_AF-A0A6H0XU79-F1
#
_entry.id   AF-A0A6H0XU79-F1
#
_cell.length_a   1.000
_cell.length_b   1.000
_cell.length_c   1.000
_cell.angle_alpha   90.00
_cell.angle_beta   90.00
_cell.angle_gamma   90.00
#
_symmetry.space_group_name_H-M   'P 1'
#
loop_
_entity.id
_entity.type
_entity.pdbx_description
1 polymer ?
#
loop_
_entity_poly.entity_id
_entity_poly.type
_entity_poly.pdbx_seq_one_letter_code
_entity_poly.pdbx_strand_id
1 'polypeptide(L)'
;MSDDSGMTTPALSDRLSITALAISLIALVIGVSSFLQAILGTAEGYRRCASSVIGPWSKLRRRVFRWSEFRYETRFQAPLIKIVTRLEYNKLSNREHAGNIYLLNEKIDDDGEKPPKQRSWNPWHRYDPRDILRQSLHLTGSLSGEKQLEPSRAEDESVLLDDALGDTDPKLGRTMTRIERHQAKQSKRANARDTLLVSWIRLMHELHVVCGKYWPNEPCHEECNGSDYDKTFRSPLVATLRGERDFYGRQWESSARTRVAVIIMEWTWDFMPEDVTRPLAYSTIGHVVVLAMRLGMSWRNLDRTKLQLSADGNGRSITSTDVKNMGIVLAFSATGSFDFKGLDIIPSRAADKMMCGILPGDPDLVQRGDADSIQRDFSLVNLDRKLIQLWETDGVYRQIGLELPRSHTVESRDRCTHNEVVTLLSSFLPLPGSKLRGFLFSGWKRSQYSTFHFFEPRLQYLTTLRATQQRSVRMQAVLQILEHLSSDFKYAYYGGYVRDKTAQTSSPEHELSLTEFCAKQFRETTIYFKEHGYDIKPGNAPGTWYMQLVAAHAQLSAYVEKDTDHIKAFGRDQIPKDIRDLFEAEGIDSNYFSSALWTQVQLYVDGLDNAQYGVVQYMLFRGFVDKARERSEGDPQDIRDAWWTLILRGILWDMSCDGRPYPGEPVASSYFSDETRVWFT
;
A
#
# COMPACT_ATOMS: atom_id res chain seq x y z
N MET A 1 80.08 -64.33 -58.85
CA MET A 1 78.81 -64.93 -59.34
C MET A 1 77.81 -64.79 -58.21
N SER A 2 76.81 -63.94 -58.23
CA SER A 2 76.34 -62.93 -59.17
C SER A 2 75.42 -62.00 -58.36
N ASP A 3 75.48 -60.71 -58.67
CA ASP A 3 74.47 -59.72 -58.35
C ASP A 3 73.07 -60.18 -58.79
N ASP A 4 72.00 -59.70 -58.15
CA ASP A 4 71.09 -58.70 -58.76
C ASP A 4 69.87 -58.38 -57.85
N SER A 5 69.58 -57.07 -57.75
CA SER A 5 68.32 -56.34 -57.51
C SER A 5 67.22 -56.90 -56.58
N GLY A 6 66.66 -56.17 -55.61
CA GLY A 6 66.54 -54.71 -55.51
C GLY A 6 65.41 -54.16 -56.38
N MET A 7 64.14 -54.56 -56.19
CA MET A 7 62.99 -53.81 -56.71
C MET A 7 61.66 -54.27 -56.06
N THR A 8 60.83 -53.28 -55.68
CA THR A 8 59.38 -53.33 -55.36
C THR A 8 58.93 -53.60 -53.91
N THR A 9 58.91 -52.57 -53.05
CA THR A 9 57.74 -52.29 -52.17
C THR A 9 57.56 -50.81 -51.74
N PRO A 10 57.81 -49.77 -52.58
CA PRO A 10 57.32 -48.42 -52.24
C PRO A 10 55.79 -48.39 -52.16
N ALA A 11 55.09 -49.17 -53.00
CA ALA A 11 53.64 -49.16 -53.11
C ALA A 11 52.89 -49.66 -51.86
N LEU A 12 53.48 -50.51 -51.01
CA LEU A 12 52.81 -51.01 -49.80
C LEU A 12 52.94 -50.02 -48.64
N SER A 13 54.13 -49.40 -48.50
CA SER A 13 54.39 -48.33 -47.54
C SER A 13 53.52 -47.10 -47.83
N ASP A 14 53.35 -46.75 -49.11
CA ASP A 14 52.53 -45.63 -49.53
C ASP A 14 51.04 -45.87 -49.23
N ARG A 15 50.53 -47.09 -49.48
CA ARG A 15 49.14 -47.46 -49.16
C ARG A 15 48.87 -47.45 -47.65
N LEU A 16 49.82 -47.93 -46.84
CA LEU A 16 49.69 -47.88 -45.38
C LEU A 16 49.73 -46.44 -44.85
N SER A 17 50.60 -45.61 -45.41
CA SER A 17 50.73 -44.19 -45.03
C SER A 17 49.48 -43.39 -45.39
N ILE A 18 48.92 -43.59 -46.59
CA ILE A 18 47.65 -42.98 -47.02
C ILE A 18 46.49 -43.46 -46.13
N THR A 19 46.45 -44.75 -45.80
CA THR A 19 45.40 -45.30 -44.92
C THR A 19 45.50 -44.73 -43.51
N ALA A 20 46.72 -44.65 -42.94
CA ALA A 20 46.96 -44.07 -41.62
C ALA A 20 46.63 -42.57 -41.58
N LEU A 21 46.93 -41.83 -42.65
CA LEU A 21 46.54 -40.43 -42.80
C LEU A 21 45.01 -40.27 -42.81
N ALA A 22 44.31 -41.11 -43.56
CA ALA A 22 42.85 -41.10 -43.62
C ALA A 22 42.21 -41.39 -42.26
N ILE A 23 42.71 -42.41 -41.54
CA ILE A 23 42.24 -42.76 -40.18
C ILE A 23 42.50 -41.59 -39.22
N SER A 24 43.69 -40.98 -39.28
CA SER A 24 44.06 -39.86 -38.42
C SER A 24 43.21 -38.61 -38.71
N LEU A 25 42.88 -38.36 -39.97
CA LEU A 25 42.01 -37.26 -40.38
C LEU A 25 40.58 -37.46 -39.86
N ILE A 26 40.04 -38.68 -39.98
CA ILE A 26 38.71 -39.03 -39.44
C ILE A 26 38.70 -38.87 -37.92
N ALA A 27 39.73 -39.38 -37.24
CA ALA A 27 39.88 -39.24 -35.79
C ALA A 27 39.96 -37.77 -35.36
N LEU A 28 40.67 -36.93 -36.13
CA LEU A 28 40.73 -35.48 -35.91
C LEU A 28 39.36 -34.82 -36.08
N VAL A 29 38.62 -35.14 -37.14
CA VAL A 29 37.27 -34.58 -37.37
C VAL A 29 36.30 -34.96 -36.24
N ILE A 30 36.36 -36.21 -35.78
CA ILE A 30 35.56 -36.68 -34.64
C ILE A 30 35.98 -35.92 -33.38
N GLY A 31 37.28 -35.82 -33.10
CA GLY A 31 37.81 -35.10 -31.94
C GLY A 31 37.40 -33.62 -31.92
N VAL A 32 37.51 -32.93 -33.06
CA VAL A 32 37.07 -31.54 -33.21
C VAL A 32 35.55 -31.42 -33.03
N SER A 33 34.77 -32.35 -33.59
CA SER A 33 33.30 -32.34 -33.46
C SER A 33 32.86 -32.57 -32.01
N SER A 34 33.46 -33.53 -31.31
CA SER A 34 33.22 -33.79 -29.89
C SER A 34 33.61 -32.61 -29.02
N PHE A 35 34.76 -31.96 -29.31
CA PHE A 35 35.18 -30.75 -28.61
C PHE A 35 34.23 -29.58 -28.86
N LEU A 36 33.77 -29.36 -30.10
CA LEU A 36 32.81 -28.32 -30.42
C LEU A 36 31.46 -28.56 -29.73
N GLN A 37 30.99 -29.80 -29.70
CA GLN A 37 29.76 -30.18 -28.99
C GLN A 37 29.89 -29.92 -27.49
N ALA A 38 31.05 -30.24 -26.88
CA ALA A 38 31.33 -29.95 -25.48
C ALA A 38 31.28 -28.43 -25.21
N ILE A 39 31.94 -27.61 -26.03
CA ILE A 39 31.92 -26.14 -25.90
C ILE A 39 30.50 -25.59 -26.07
N LEU A 40 29.77 -26.01 -27.10
CA LEU A 40 28.41 -25.52 -27.36
C LEU A 40 27.42 -26.00 -26.30
N GLY A 41 27.65 -27.17 -25.71
CA GLY A 41 26.88 -27.73 -24.60
C GLY A 41 27.03 -26.95 -23.29
N THR A 42 28.10 -26.17 -23.12
CA THR A 42 28.29 -25.34 -21.90
C THR A 42 27.27 -24.22 -21.75
N ALA A 43 26.53 -23.86 -22.81
CA ALA A 43 25.55 -22.78 -22.81
C ALA A 43 24.11 -23.24 -22.48
N GLU A 44 23.93 -24.17 -21.54
CA GLU A 44 22.60 -24.65 -21.12
C GLU A 44 21.69 -23.50 -20.66
N GLY A 45 22.25 -22.51 -19.95
CA GLY A 45 21.53 -21.31 -19.53
C GLY A 45 20.88 -20.53 -20.68
N TYR A 46 21.44 -20.61 -21.89
CA TYR A 46 20.87 -19.93 -23.05
C TYR A 46 19.54 -20.53 -23.48
N ARG A 47 19.35 -21.85 -23.32
CA ARG A 47 18.07 -22.53 -23.58
C ARG A 47 17.04 -22.18 -22.51
N ARG A 48 17.50 -22.07 -21.26
CA ARG A 48 16.67 -21.71 -20.10
C ARG A 48 16.17 -20.26 -20.16
N CYS A 49 16.86 -19.39 -20.91
CA CYS A 49 16.46 -18.01 -21.19
C CYS A 49 15.74 -17.86 -22.55
N ALA A 50 15.17 -18.93 -23.12
CA ALA A 50 14.47 -18.89 -24.42
C ALA A 50 13.28 -17.91 -24.44
N SER A 51 12.85 -17.46 -25.63
CA SER A 51 11.64 -16.62 -25.77
C SER A 51 10.37 -17.32 -25.30
N SER A 52 10.34 -18.64 -25.33
CA SER A 52 9.26 -19.46 -24.76
C SER A 52 9.21 -19.42 -23.23
N VAL A 53 10.27 -18.98 -22.55
CA VAL A 53 10.40 -18.95 -21.08
C VAL A 53 10.29 -17.53 -20.55
N ILE A 54 11.01 -16.56 -21.13
CA ILE A 54 11.05 -15.17 -20.64
C ILE A 54 10.48 -14.15 -21.63
N GLY A 55 9.81 -14.61 -22.69
CA GLY A 55 9.16 -13.70 -23.64
C GLY A 55 10.16 -12.72 -24.29
N PRO A 56 9.85 -11.41 -24.39
CA PRO A 56 10.70 -10.40 -25.02
C PRO A 56 12.06 -10.21 -24.34
N TRP A 57 12.16 -10.51 -23.04
CA TRP A 57 13.42 -10.43 -22.28
C TRP A 57 14.50 -11.37 -22.84
N SER A 58 14.10 -12.37 -23.63
CA SER A 58 14.99 -13.21 -24.40
C SER A 58 15.93 -12.45 -25.34
N LYS A 59 15.55 -11.23 -25.76
CA LYS A 59 16.37 -10.33 -26.57
C LYS A 59 17.51 -9.68 -25.77
N LEU A 60 17.40 -9.66 -24.44
CA LEU A 60 18.38 -9.09 -23.51
C LEU A 60 19.42 -10.12 -23.04
N ARG A 61 19.32 -11.38 -23.49
CA ARG A 61 20.32 -12.42 -23.19
C ARG A 61 21.47 -12.38 -24.21
N ARG A 62 22.68 -12.70 -23.77
CA ARG A 62 23.87 -12.83 -24.63
C ARG A 62 24.78 -13.97 -24.20
N ARG A 63 25.51 -14.52 -25.17
CA ARG A 63 26.59 -15.49 -24.92
C ARG A 63 27.91 -14.75 -24.92
N VAL A 64 28.73 -14.94 -23.90
CA VAL A 64 30.06 -14.35 -23.77
C VAL A 64 31.06 -15.50 -23.72
N PHE A 65 32.01 -15.53 -24.66
CA PHE A 65 33.06 -16.56 -24.64
C PHE A 65 34.12 -16.20 -23.59
N ARG A 66 34.41 -17.11 -22.67
CA ARG A 66 35.44 -16.97 -21.64
C ARG A 66 36.68 -17.72 -22.07
N TRP A 67 37.65 -16.99 -22.63
CA TRP A 67 38.92 -17.54 -23.10
C TRP A 67 39.74 -18.24 -22.01
N SER A 68 39.62 -17.80 -20.75
CA SER A 68 40.31 -18.42 -19.60
C SER A 68 39.80 -19.82 -19.26
N GLU A 69 38.54 -20.10 -19.56
CA GLU A 69 37.84 -21.33 -19.17
C GLU A 69 37.38 -22.15 -20.39
N PHE A 70 37.68 -21.67 -21.61
CA PHE A 70 37.27 -22.25 -22.89
C PHE A 70 35.78 -22.64 -22.95
N ARG A 71 34.89 -21.80 -22.38
CA ARG A 71 33.44 -22.05 -22.35
C ARG A 71 32.61 -20.80 -22.65
N TYR A 72 31.34 -21.00 -22.98
CA TYR A 72 30.38 -19.90 -23.13
C TYR A 72 29.67 -19.63 -21.80
N GLU A 73 29.77 -18.39 -21.33
CA GLU A 73 28.95 -17.87 -20.25
C GLU A 73 27.64 -17.33 -20.82
N THR A 74 26.50 -17.71 -20.22
CA THR A 74 25.22 -17.10 -20.55
C THR A 74 24.94 -15.95 -19.58
N ARG A 75 24.83 -14.73 -20.12
CA ARG A 75 24.36 -13.56 -19.39
C ARG A 75 22.93 -13.22 -19.80
N PHE A 76 22.11 -12.87 -18.83
CA PHE A 76 20.71 -12.50 -19.03
C PHE A 76 20.34 -11.32 -18.15
N GLN A 77 19.20 -10.70 -18.43
CA GLN A 77 18.66 -9.62 -17.61
C GLN A 77 17.35 -10.06 -16.95
N ALA A 78 17.16 -9.67 -15.70
CA ALA A 78 15.95 -9.95 -14.93
C ALA A 78 15.60 -8.74 -14.03
N PRO A 79 14.31 -8.54 -13.70
CA PRO A 79 13.89 -7.37 -12.94
C PRO A 79 14.15 -7.53 -11.44
N LEU A 80 14.56 -6.44 -10.82
CA LEU A 80 14.43 -6.16 -9.40
C LEU A 80 13.18 -5.29 -9.20
N ILE A 81 12.19 -5.81 -8.49
CA ILE A 81 10.91 -5.13 -8.25
C ILE A 81 10.93 -4.52 -6.85
N LYS A 82 10.71 -3.21 -6.76
CA LYS A 82 10.67 -2.47 -5.48
C LYS A 82 9.51 -1.48 -5.44
N ILE A 83 9.01 -1.21 -4.24
CA ILE A 83 8.15 -0.05 -3.98
C ILE A 83 9.06 1.10 -3.56
N VAL A 84 8.98 2.22 -4.26
CA VAL A 84 9.83 3.38 -4.03
C VAL A 84 9.01 4.66 -3.90
N THR A 85 9.48 5.58 -3.05
CA THR A 85 9.06 6.99 -3.11
C THR A 85 9.80 7.73 -4.23
N ARG A 86 9.36 8.94 -4.57
CA ARG A 86 10.09 9.79 -5.54
C ARG A 86 11.53 10.08 -5.09
N LEU A 87 11.74 10.34 -3.80
CA LEU A 87 13.06 10.61 -3.24
C LEU A 87 13.99 9.39 -3.38
N GLU A 88 13.48 8.20 -3.08
CA GLU A 88 14.22 6.94 -3.25
C GLU A 88 14.52 6.65 -4.71
N TYR A 89 13.56 6.88 -5.60
CA TYR A 89 13.77 6.77 -7.04
C TYR A 89 14.91 7.69 -7.51
N ASN A 90 14.91 8.96 -7.10
CA ASN A 90 15.97 9.91 -7.44
C ASN A 90 17.33 9.48 -6.88
N LYS A 91 17.38 8.99 -5.64
CA LYS A 91 18.62 8.45 -5.03
C LYS A 91 19.14 7.23 -5.79
N LEU A 92 18.27 6.30 -6.19
CA LEU A 92 18.61 5.09 -6.94
C LEU A 92 19.09 5.42 -8.36
N SER A 93 18.42 6.37 -9.01
CA SER A 93 18.81 6.89 -10.33
C SER A 93 20.20 7.52 -10.29
N ASN A 94 20.56 8.22 -9.20
CA ASN A 94 21.83 8.94 -9.10
C ASN A 94 23.03 8.07 -8.67
N ARG A 95 22.83 6.99 -7.91
CA ARG A 95 23.94 6.28 -7.25
C ARG A 95 24.66 5.24 -8.11
N GLU A 96 23.96 4.40 -8.87
CA GLU A 96 24.59 3.25 -9.58
C GLU A 96 23.82 2.71 -10.79
N HIS A 97 22.50 2.95 -10.89
CA HIS A 97 21.62 2.35 -11.90
C HIS A 97 21.06 3.38 -12.90
N ALA A 98 21.78 4.49 -13.10
CA ALA A 98 21.41 5.58 -13.99
C ALA A 98 21.12 5.05 -15.41
N GLY A 99 19.84 4.87 -15.75
CA GLY A 99 19.39 4.37 -17.06
C GLY A 99 18.65 3.02 -17.05
N ASN A 100 18.68 2.25 -15.96
CA ASN A 100 18.08 0.89 -15.88
C ASN A 100 16.90 0.80 -14.90
N ILE A 101 16.38 1.91 -14.39
CA ILE A 101 15.22 1.96 -13.49
C ILE A 101 14.01 2.54 -14.24
N TYR A 102 12.85 1.90 -14.08
CA TYR A 102 11.61 2.26 -14.74
C TYR A 102 10.45 2.22 -13.74
N LEU A 103 9.56 3.20 -13.79
CA LEU A 103 8.34 3.19 -13.00
C LEU A 103 7.21 2.57 -13.82
N LEU A 104 6.47 1.64 -13.21
CA LEU A 104 5.26 1.11 -13.86
C LEU A 104 4.23 2.24 -14.02
N ASN A 105 3.56 2.24 -15.18
CA ASN A 105 2.52 3.20 -15.54
C ASN A 105 2.99 4.67 -15.60
N GLU A 106 4.26 4.93 -15.91
CA GLU A 106 4.71 6.28 -16.26
C GLU A 106 4.31 6.59 -17.71
N LYS A 107 3.48 7.62 -17.93
CA LYS A 107 3.33 8.23 -19.25
C LYS A 107 4.69 8.83 -19.61
N ILE A 108 5.19 8.48 -20.78
CA ILE A 108 6.42 9.06 -21.31
C ILE A 108 5.95 10.32 -22.01
N ASP A 109 6.27 11.47 -21.43
CA ASP A 109 6.02 12.75 -22.08
C ASP A 109 6.78 12.72 -23.41
N ASP A 110 6.04 12.80 -24.53
CA ASP A 110 6.60 13.11 -25.84
C ASP A 110 7.14 14.57 -25.87
N ASP A 111 6.80 15.35 -24.84
CA ASP A 111 7.15 16.76 -24.68
C ASP A 111 8.44 16.95 -23.86
N GLY A 112 9.58 16.73 -24.51
CA GLY A 112 10.79 17.57 -24.35
C GLY A 112 11.60 17.54 -23.04
N GLU A 113 11.08 17.09 -21.89
CA GLU A 113 11.89 16.90 -20.68
C GLU A 113 12.72 15.62 -20.81
N LYS A 114 13.92 15.79 -21.39
CA LYS A 114 14.90 14.71 -21.52
C LYS A 114 15.10 14.05 -20.15
N PRO A 115 15.00 12.71 -20.04
CA PRO A 115 15.35 12.01 -18.82
C PRO A 115 16.76 12.44 -18.38
N PRO A 116 17.05 12.49 -17.06
CA PRO A 116 18.30 13.00 -16.51
C PRO A 116 19.47 12.43 -17.33
N LYS A 117 20.23 13.33 -17.97
CA LYS A 117 21.24 13.08 -19.01
C LYS A 117 21.74 11.64 -18.97
N GLN A 118 21.11 10.80 -19.80
CA GLN A 118 21.47 9.42 -20.00
C GLN A 118 22.92 9.40 -20.46
N ARG A 119 23.85 9.06 -19.55
CA ARG A 119 25.27 8.91 -19.90
C ARG A 119 25.36 7.76 -20.90
N SER A 120 25.63 8.13 -22.16
CA SER A 120 26.00 7.28 -23.29
C SER A 120 25.21 5.97 -23.43
N TRP A 121 24.28 5.95 -24.38
CA TRP A 121 23.76 4.71 -24.98
C TRP A 121 24.94 3.78 -25.26
N ASN A 122 24.96 2.62 -24.59
CA ASN A 122 26.06 1.68 -24.74
C ASN A 122 25.92 1.01 -26.12
N PRO A 123 26.87 1.15 -27.05
CA PRO A 123 26.75 0.66 -28.43
C PRO A 123 26.51 -0.85 -28.56
N TRP A 124 26.68 -1.59 -27.46
CA TRP A 124 26.53 -3.04 -27.37
C TRP A 124 25.09 -3.51 -27.10
N HIS A 125 24.14 -2.62 -26.78
CA HIS A 125 22.73 -3.00 -26.57
C HIS A 125 21.92 -2.84 -27.85
N ARG A 126 21.61 -3.96 -28.52
CA ARG A 126 20.79 -4.00 -29.76
C ARG A 126 19.32 -3.62 -29.53
N TYR A 127 18.84 -3.60 -28.28
CA TYR A 127 17.44 -3.32 -27.92
C TYR A 127 17.38 -2.41 -26.69
N ASP A 128 16.42 -1.46 -26.68
CA ASP A 128 16.12 -0.65 -25.50
C ASP A 128 15.33 -1.50 -24.48
N PRO A 129 15.83 -1.68 -23.24
CA PRO A 129 15.11 -2.41 -22.20
C PRO A 129 13.72 -1.83 -21.87
N ARG A 130 13.46 -0.55 -22.16
CA ARG A 130 12.12 0.07 -22.05
C ARG A 130 11.11 -0.57 -22.99
N ASP A 131 11.51 -0.78 -24.24
CA ASP A 131 10.63 -1.39 -25.24
C ASP A 131 10.39 -2.87 -24.93
N ILE A 132 11.37 -3.54 -24.34
CA ILE A 132 11.22 -4.91 -23.85
C ILE A 132 10.24 -4.98 -22.68
N LEU A 133 10.32 -4.03 -21.73
CA LEU A 133 9.37 -3.93 -20.63
C LEU A 133 7.95 -3.69 -21.16
N ARG A 134 7.76 -2.73 -22.08
CA ARG A 134 6.46 -2.47 -22.74
C ARG A 134 5.91 -3.68 -23.47
N GLN A 135 6.73 -4.34 -24.31
CA GLN A 135 6.33 -5.55 -25.02
C GLN A 135 5.90 -6.67 -24.05
N SER A 136 6.57 -6.78 -22.90
CA SER A 136 6.26 -7.78 -21.88
C SER A 136 4.91 -7.50 -21.21
N LEU A 137 4.61 -6.24 -20.93
CA LEU A 137 3.31 -5.81 -20.39
C LEU A 137 2.18 -6.05 -21.42
N HIS A 138 2.41 -5.79 -22.70
CA HIS A 138 1.40 -6.03 -23.75
C HIS A 138 1.13 -7.53 -24.03
N LEU A 139 2.16 -8.38 -23.97
CA LEU A 139 2.01 -9.82 -24.21
C LEU A 139 1.04 -10.48 -23.24
N THR A 140 1.11 -10.11 -21.97
CA THR A 140 0.22 -10.63 -20.92
C THR A 140 -1.21 -10.11 -21.02
N GLY A 141 -1.43 -8.90 -21.52
CA GLY A 141 -2.77 -8.37 -21.81
C GLY A 141 -3.44 -9.11 -22.98
N SER A 142 -2.66 -9.51 -23.99
CA SER A 142 -3.16 -10.37 -25.07
C SER A 142 -3.47 -11.80 -24.62
N LEU A 143 -2.87 -12.27 -23.52
CA LEU A 143 -3.07 -13.61 -22.96
C LEU A 143 -4.25 -13.67 -21.98
N SER A 144 -4.60 -12.57 -21.30
CA SER A 144 -5.75 -12.47 -20.39
C SER A 144 -7.11 -12.44 -21.09
N GLY A 145 -7.15 -12.36 -22.42
CA GLY A 145 -8.40 -12.37 -23.20
C GLY A 145 -9.14 -11.03 -23.23
N GLU A 146 -8.54 -9.95 -22.72
CA GLU A 146 -9.05 -8.59 -22.91
C GLU A 146 -8.78 -8.13 -24.36
N LYS A 147 -9.67 -8.49 -25.28
CA LYS A 147 -9.86 -7.62 -26.45
C LYS A 147 -10.40 -6.31 -25.93
N GLN A 148 -9.72 -5.19 -26.24
CA GLN A 148 -10.34 -3.86 -26.18
C GLN A 148 -11.67 -3.95 -26.95
N LEU A 149 -12.78 -3.92 -26.22
CA LEU A 149 -14.05 -3.54 -26.79
C LEU A 149 -13.91 -2.05 -27.12
N GLU A 150 -13.54 -1.77 -28.36
CA GLU A 150 -13.92 -0.53 -29.04
C GLU A 150 -15.40 -0.24 -28.70
N PRO A 151 -15.79 1.01 -28.41
CA PRO A 151 -17.18 1.36 -28.15
C PRO A 151 -17.96 1.30 -29.46
N SER A 152 -18.27 0.09 -29.94
CA SER A 152 -19.25 -0.12 -30.99
C SER A 152 -20.63 0.13 -30.39
N ARG A 153 -21.07 1.38 -30.52
CA ARG A 153 -22.46 1.81 -30.73
C ARG A 153 -23.49 0.71 -30.48
N ALA A 154 -23.99 0.65 -29.25
CA ALA A 154 -25.16 -0.15 -28.89
C ALA A 154 -26.40 0.51 -29.49
N GLU A 155 -26.80 0.07 -30.68
CA GLU A 155 -28.17 0.20 -31.16
C GLU A 155 -28.80 -1.21 -31.11
N ASP A 156 -29.94 -1.27 -30.42
CA ASP A 156 -31.04 -2.23 -30.50
C ASP A 156 -30.74 -3.68 -30.90
N GLU A 157 -30.89 -4.60 -29.95
CA GLU A 157 -31.48 -5.90 -30.25
C GLU A 157 -32.13 -6.52 -29.01
N SER A 158 -33.40 -6.17 -28.80
CA SER A 158 -34.36 -6.91 -27.99
C SER A 158 -35.07 -7.93 -28.88
N VAL A 159 -34.61 -9.18 -28.95
CA VAL A 159 -35.33 -10.25 -29.65
C VAL A 159 -35.19 -11.60 -28.92
N LEU A 160 -36.33 -12.04 -28.36
CA LEU A 160 -36.86 -13.39 -28.19
C LEU A 160 -35.98 -14.48 -27.54
N LEU A 161 -36.32 -14.78 -26.29
CA LEU A 161 -36.19 -16.09 -25.66
C LEU A 161 -37.30 -17.01 -26.21
N ASP A 162 -36.91 -18.09 -26.89
CA ASP A 162 -37.50 -19.42 -26.69
C ASP A 162 -36.66 -20.51 -27.38
N ASP A 163 -36.74 -21.72 -26.81
CA ASP A 163 -36.21 -23.02 -27.24
C ASP A 163 -34.70 -23.31 -27.12
N ALA A 164 -34.35 -24.13 -26.13
CA ALA A 164 -33.74 -25.45 -26.39
C ALA A 164 -33.64 -26.32 -25.12
N LEU A 165 -34.36 -27.43 -25.18
CA LEU A 165 -34.31 -28.59 -24.29
C LEU A 165 -32.90 -29.20 -24.16
N GLY A 166 -32.55 -29.54 -22.91
CA GLY A 166 -32.03 -30.85 -22.49
C GLY A 166 -30.67 -31.33 -22.99
N ASP A 167 -29.65 -31.27 -22.13
CA ASP A 167 -28.92 -32.48 -21.71
C ASP A 167 -28.25 -32.25 -20.33
N THR A 168 -28.66 -33.02 -19.31
CA THR A 168 -28.23 -32.85 -17.91
C THR A 168 -27.17 -33.90 -17.52
N ASP A 169 -26.00 -33.45 -17.09
CA ASP A 169 -25.02 -34.26 -16.34
C ASP A 169 -25.40 -34.24 -14.83
N PRO A 170 -25.60 -35.38 -14.14
CA PRO A 170 -26.29 -35.40 -12.84
C PRO A 170 -25.49 -34.89 -11.62
N LYS A 171 -24.32 -34.26 -11.77
CA LYS A 171 -23.42 -34.02 -10.61
C LYS A 171 -23.15 -32.59 -10.17
N LEU A 172 -23.68 -31.54 -10.79
CA LEU A 172 -23.67 -30.19 -10.18
C LEU A 172 -24.77 -29.36 -10.84
N GLY A 173 -25.83 -29.03 -10.11
CA GLY A 173 -27.03 -28.35 -10.64
C GLY A 173 -26.83 -26.90 -11.05
N ARG A 174 -25.98 -26.63 -12.05
CA ARG A 174 -25.88 -25.32 -12.72
C ARG A 174 -25.53 -25.52 -14.21
N THR A 175 -26.45 -25.17 -15.09
CA THR A 175 -26.24 -25.25 -16.55
C THR A 175 -25.30 -24.13 -16.99
N MET A 176 -24.02 -24.42 -17.22
CA MET A 176 -23.11 -23.42 -17.81
C MET A 176 -23.56 -23.06 -19.22
N THR A 177 -23.81 -21.77 -19.44
CA THR A 177 -24.14 -21.19 -20.74
C THR A 177 -23.00 -21.41 -21.75
N ARG A 178 -23.31 -21.34 -23.05
CA ARG A 178 -22.31 -21.48 -24.13
C ARG A 178 -21.18 -20.44 -24.02
N ILE A 179 -21.50 -19.25 -23.49
CA ILE A 179 -20.56 -18.16 -23.20
C ILE A 179 -19.63 -18.56 -22.05
N GLU A 180 -20.16 -19.05 -20.93
CA GLU A 180 -19.36 -19.50 -19.77
C GLU A 180 -18.45 -20.69 -20.14
N ARG A 181 -18.90 -21.63 -20.99
CA ARG A 181 -18.04 -22.72 -21.49
C ARG A 181 -16.92 -22.21 -22.40
N HIS A 182 -17.20 -21.21 -23.24
CA HIS A 182 -16.18 -20.59 -24.07
C HIS A 182 -15.16 -19.82 -23.22
N GLN A 183 -15.61 -19.06 -22.23
CA GLN A 183 -14.76 -18.35 -21.26
C GLN A 183 -13.92 -19.32 -20.42
N ALA A 184 -14.50 -20.44 -19.94
CA ALA A 184 -13.78 -21.46 -19.20
C ALA A 184 -12.73 -22.19 -20.07
N LYS A 185 -13.03 -22.48 -21.33
CA LYS A 185 -12.05 -23.06 -22.29
C LYS A 185 -10.94 -22.08 -22.65
N GLN A 186 -11.26 -20.78 -22.81
CA GLN A 186 -10.28 -19.72 -23.05
C GLN A 186 -9.38 -19.51 -21.82
N SER A 187 -9.95 -19.46 -20.61
CA SER A 187 -9.23 -19.39 -19.34
C SER A 187 -8.30 -20.60 -19.14
N LYS A 188 -8.76 -21.82 -19.44
CA LYS A 188 -7.89 -23.02 -19.40
C LYS A 188 -6.72 -22.96 -20.40
N ARG A 189 -6.93 -22.42 -21.61
CA ARG A 189 -5.86 -22.24 -22.61
C ARG A 189 -4.89 -21.11 -22.27
N ALA A 190 -5.38 -20.01 -21.70
CA ALA A 190 -4.56 -18.91 -21.18
C ALA A 190 -3.67 -19.40 -20.03
N ASN A 191 -4.24 -20.09 -19.03
CA ASN A 191 -3.50 -20.68 -17.92
C ASN A 191 -2.40 -21.65 -18.39
N ALA A 192 -2.68 -22.48 -19.40
CA ALA A 192 -1.70 -23.43 -19.93
C ALA A 192 -0.49 -22.77 -20.64
N ARG A 193 -0.68 -21.58 -21.24
CA ARG A 193 0.42 -20.80 -21.85
C ARG A 193 1.14 -19.92 -20.82
N ASP A 194 0.42 -19.38 -19.84
CA ASP A 194 0.99 -18.61 -18.72
C ASP A 194 1.93 -19.46 -17.85
N THR A 195 1.68 -20.77 -17.74
CA THR A 195 2.56 -21.70 -17.00
C THR A 195 3.94 -21.90 -17.66
N LEU A 196 4.07 -21.61 -18.96
CA LEU A 196 5.33 -21.75 -19.70
C LEU A 196 6.27 -20.56 -19.51
N LEU A 197 5.71 -19.38 -19.24
CA LEU A 197 6.49 -18.18 -18.95
C LEU A 197 6.89 -18.13 -17.47
N VAL A 198 7.91 -17.34 -17.19
CA VAL A 198 8.25 -16.92 -15.83
C VAL A 198 7.11 -16.13 -15.19
N SER A 199 6.84 -16.41 -13.93
CA SER A 199 5.72 -15.85 -13.16
C SER A 199 5.85 -14.35 -12.91
N TRP A 200 7.07 -13.83 -12.82
CA TRP A 200 7.31 -12.39 -12.59
C TRP A 200 6.85 -11.52 -13.77
N ILE A 201 6.77 -12.04 -15.00
CA ILE A 201 6.19 -11.29 -16.14
C ILE A 201 4.69 -11.03 -15.89
N ARG A 202 3.98 -12.07 -15.45
CA ARG A 202 2.56 -11.96 -15.09
C ARG A 202 2.36 -11.03 -13.89
N LEU A 203 3.23 -11.11 -12.88
CA LEU A 203 3.20 -10.19 -11.74
C LEU A 203 3.36 -8.71 -12.18
N MET A 204 4.35 -8.40 -13.01
CA MET A 204 4.57 -7.03 -13.49
C MET A 204 3.38 -6.48 -14.27
N HIS A 205 2.72 -7.33 -15.06
CA HIS A 205 1.49 -6.95 -15.76
C HIS A 205 0.36 -6.58 -14.79
N GLU A 206 0.08 -7.44 -13.82
CA GLU A 206 -0.98 -7.19 -12.84
C GLU A 206 -0.69 -5.92 -12.03
N LEU A 207 0.57 -5.71 -11.65
CA LEU A 207 1.00 -4.48 -10.99
C LEU A 207 0.84 -3.25 -11.89
N HIS A 208 1.16 -3.36 -13.18
CA HIS A 208 0.99 -2.28 -14.14
C HIS A 208 -0.49 -1.91 -14.31
N VAL A 209 -1.38 -2.89 -14.46
CA VAL A 209 -2.84 -2.68 -14.56
C VAL A 209 -3.38 -2.00 -13.31
N VAL A 210 -3.00 -2.47 -12.11
CA VAL A 210 -3.43 -1.85 -10.85
C VAL A 210 -2.89 -0.42 -10.71
N CYS A 211 -1.61 -0.19 -11.04
CA CYS A 211 -1.03 1.16 -11.04
C CYS A 211 -1.69 2.10 -12.08
N GLY A 212 -2.15 1.53 -13.20
CA GLY A 212 -2.98 2.17 -14.24
C GLY A 212 -4.22 2.85 -13.68
N LYS A 213 -4.94 2.13 -12.81
CA LYS A 213 -6.24 2.53 -12.30
C LYS A 213 -6.17 3.57 -11.19
N TYR A 214 -5.07 3.63 -10.45
CA TYR A 214 -4.91 4.66 -9.42
C TYR A 214 -4.94 6.09 -9.99
N TRP A 215 -4.57 6.28 -11.27
CA TRP A 215 -4.59 7.58 -11.95
C TRP A 215 -4.89 7.44 -13.46
N PRO A 216 -6.17 7.39 -13.86
CA PRO A 216 -6.54 7.15 -15.25
C PRO A 216 -6.20 8.32 -16.20
N ASN A 217 -6.22 9.59 -15.74
CA ASN A 217 -6.22 10.75 -16.65
C ASN A 217 -5.12 11.80 -16.53
N GLU A 218 -4.24 11.85 -15.52
CA GLU A 218 -3.22 12.93 -15.44
C GLU A 218 -1.88 12.51 -14.80
N PRO A 219 -0.78 13.20 -15.17
CA PRO A 219 0.44 13.20 -14.38
C PRO A 219 0.10 13.88 -13.05
N CYS A 220 0.27 13.17 -11.92
CA CYS A 220 0.16 13.82 -10.60
C CYS A 220 1.04 15.08 -10.63
N HIS A 221 0.45 16.24 -10.33
CA HIS A 221 1.16 17.52 -10.25
C HIS A 221 2.47 17.33 -9.46
N GLU A 222 3.52 18.08 -9.78
CA GLU A 222 4.82 18.06 -9.08
C GLU A 222 4.67 18.21 -7.56
N GLU A 223 3.56 18.81 -7.13
CA GLU A 223 3.03 18.96 -5.78
C GLU A 223 2.83 17.62 -5.04
N CYS A 224 2.48 16.54 -5.74
CA CYS A 224 2.41 15.18 -5.19
C CYS A 224 3.80 14.57 -4.87
N ASN A 225 4.87 15.20 -5.36
CA ASN A 225 6.22 14.63 -5.44
C ASN A 225 7.28 15.42 -4.65
N GLY A 226 6.91 16.57 -4.08
CA GLY A 226 7.70 17.32 -3.09
C GLY A 226 8.41 18.58 -3.60
N SER A 227 8.29 19.63 -2.78
CA SER A 227 8.98 20.95 -2.71
C SER A 227 8.43 22.17 -3.46
N ASP A 228 7.69 22.06 -4.58
CA ASP A 228 7.33 23.26 -5.37
C ASP A 228 5.93 23.86 -5.13
N TYR A 229 5.07 23.20 -4.31
CA TYR A 229 3.76 23.77 -3.90
C TYR A 229 3.88 25.01 -2.99
N ASP A 230 5.09 25.26 -2.47
CA ASP A 230 5.42 26.37 -1.57
C ASP A 230 5.26 27.77 -2.24
N LYS A 231 5.02 27.82 -3.55
CA LYS A 231 4.92 29.08 -4.31
C LYS A 231 3.49 29.59 -4.46
N THR A 232 2.49 28.72 -4.53
CA THR A 232 1.10 29.10 -4.86
C THR A 232 0.21 29.33 -3.64
N PHE A 233 0.57 28.79 -2.46
CA PHE A 233 -0.25 28.84 -1.26
C PHE A 233 0.36 29.68 -0.12
N ARG A 234 0.91 30.85 -0.45
CA ARG A 234 1.35 31.82 0.56
C ARG A 234 0.15 32.54 1.17
N SER A 235 -0.29 32.09 2.34
CA SER A 235 -1.10 32.94 3.22
C SER A 235 -0.25 34.17 3.63
N PRO A 236 -0.77 35.41 3.53
CA PRO A 236 -0.04 36.61 3.93
C PRO A 236 0.41 36.60 5.40
N LEU A 237 -0.24 35.82 6.26
CA LEU A 237 0.13 35.70 7.68
C LEU A 237 1.40 34.85 7.92
N VAL A 238 1.74 33.95 6.99
CA VAL A 238 2.73 32.89 7.21
C VAL A 238 4.15 33.31 6.78
N ALA A 239 4.28 34.35 5.96
CA ALA A 239 5.56 34.83 5.41
C ALA A 239 6.56 35.41 6.45
N THR A 240 6.18 35.46 7.73
CA THR A 240 6.97 36.11 8.80
C THR A 240 7.91 35.13 9.53
N LEU A 241 7.73 33.80 9.40
CA LEU A 241 8.48 32.80 10.16
C LEU A 241 9.63 32.19 9.33
N ARG A 242 10.86 32.66 9.58
CA ARG A 242 12.08 32.11 8.96
C ARG A 242 12.35 30.67 9.44
N GLY A 243 11.82 29.67 8.73
CA GLY A 243 12.10 28.24 8.98
C GLY A 243 11.49 27.23 7.99
N GLU A 244 10.72 27.67 6.99
CA GLU A 244 9.73 26.84 6.27
C GLU A 244 10.25 25.74 5.34
N ARG A 245 11.51 25.77 4.85
CA ARG A 245 12.01 24.70 3.96
C ARG A 245 12.01 23.31 4.60
N ASP A 246 12.01 23.29 5.93
CA ASP A 246 12.12 22.12 6.77
C ASP A 246 10.75 21.61 7.28
N PHE A 247 9.71 22.45 7.21
CA PHE A 247 8.36 22.18 7.73
C PHE A 247 7.57 21.27 6.78
N TYR A 248 7.46 21.66 5.50
CA TYR A 248 6.74 20.88 4.49
C TYR A 248 7.49 19.63 4.01
N GLY A 249 8.82 19.62 4.09
CA GLY A 249 9.65 18.49 3.64
C GLY A 249 9.48 17.22 4.49
N ARG A 250 9.18 17.35 5.79
CA ARG A 250 9.15 16.23 6.75
C ARG A 250 7.77 15.58 6.93
N GLN A 251 6.68 16.35 6.84
CA GLN A 251 5.31 15.81 6.80
C GLN A 251 5.05 14.97 5.53
N TRP A 252 5.81 15.23 4.47
CA TRP A 252 5.69 14.56 3.18
C TRP A 252 6.36 13.18 3.12
N GLU A 253 7.28 12.83 4.03
CA GLU A 253 7.92 11.50 4.02
C GLU A 253 6.96 10.38 4.46
N SER A 254 6.04 10.65 5.40
CA SER A 254 5.03 9.69 5.83
C SER A 254 3.92 9.51 4.81
N SER A 255 3.44 10.61 4.20
CA SER A 255 2.36 10.58 3.20
C SER A 255 2.87 10.45 1.77
N ALA A 256 4.17 10.21 1.58
CA ALA A 256 4.79 10.14 0.26
C ALA A 256 4.10 9.12 -0.64
N ARG A 257 3.79 9.55 -1.87
CA ARG A 257 3.36 8.65 -2.93
C ARG A 257 4.43 7.58 -3.14
N THR A 258 3.97 6.35 -3.29
CA THR A 258 4.84 5.20 -3.58
C THR A 258 4.45 4.59 -4.92
N ARG A 259 5.46 4.21 -5.70
CA ARG A 259 5.31 3.64 -7.04
C ARG A 259 6.09 2.33 -7.11
N VAL A 260 5.67 1.46 -8.02
CA VAL A 260 6.42 0.24 -8.32
C VAL A 260 7.53 0.58 -9.32
N ALA A 261 8.77 0.38 -8.90
CA ALA A 261 9.95 0.49 -9.74
C ALA A 261 10.43 -0.90 -10.17
N VAL A 262 10.83 -0.99 -11.44
CA VAL A 262 11.50 -2.13 -12.06
C VAL A 262 12.92 -1.70 -12.38
N ILE A 263 13.89 -2.30 -11.71
CA ILE A 263 15.32 -2.08 -11.94
C ILE A 263 15.84 -3.28 -12.72
N ILE A 264 16.42 -3.05 -13.90
CA ILE A 264 16.93 -4.12 -14.74
C ILE A 264 18.35 -4.47 -14.31
N MET A 265 18.52 -5.74 -13.91
CA MET A 265 19.78 -6.29 -13.42
C MET A 265 20.32 -7.30 -14.42
N GLU A 266 21.64 -7.31 -14.62
CA GLU A 266 22.33 -8.34 -15.40
C GLU A 266 22.84 -9.45 -14.49
N TRP A 267 22.59 -10.70 -14.89
CA TRP A 267 22.94 -11.91 -14.17
C TRP A 267 23.69 -12.88 -15.08
N THR A 268 24.45 -13.77 -14.46
CA THR A 268 25.15 -14.87 -15.11
C THR A 268 24.51 -16.19 -14.70
N TRP A 269 24.21 -17.04 -15.68
CA TRP A 269 23.57 -18.34 -15.43
C TRP A 269 24.46 -19.29 -14.62
N ASP A 270 25.78 -19.16 -14.70
CA ASP A 270 26.74 -20.00 -13.97
C ASP A 270 26.58 -19.94 -12.44
N PHE A 271 25.96 -18.88 -11.92
CA PHE A 271 25.67 -18.73 -10.48
C PHE A 271 24.24 -19.14 -10.10
N MET A 272 23.44 -19.64 -11.05
CA MET A 272 22.12 -20.16 -10.75
C MET A 272 22.24 -21.59 -10.20
N PRO A 273 21.59 -21.90 -9.06
CA PRO A 273 21.53 -23.27 -8.53
C PRO A 273 20.94 -24.25 -9.55
N GLU A 274 21.29 -25.52 -9.45
CA GLU A 274 20.84 -26.57 -10.38
C GLU A 274 19.31 -26.74 -10.40
N ASP A 275 18.65 -26.47 -9.27
CA ASP A 275 17.19 -26.52 -9.13
C ASP A 275 16.47 -25.36 -9.87
N VAL A 276 17.21 -24.32 -10.27
CA VAL A 276 16.66 -23.15 -10.96
C VAL A 276 16.60 -23.42 -12.46
N THR A 277 15.39 -23.64 -12.95
CA THR A 277 15.15 -23.96 -14.36
C THR A 277 14.81 -22.75 -15.23
N ARG A 278 14.60 -21.57 -14.63
CA ARG A 278 14.19 -20.33 -15.32
C ARG A 278 14.82 -19.09 -14.66
N PRO A 279 15.05 -17.99 -15.40
CA PRO A 279 15.52 -16.73 -14.85
C PRO A 279 14.64 -16.18 -13.73
N LEU A 280 15.25 -15.89 -12.57
CA LEU A 280 14.54 -15.39 -11.41
C LEU A 280 14.58 -13.85 -11.33
N ALA A 281 13.44 -13.25 -11.02
CA ALA A 281 13.37 -11.85 -10.61
C ALA A 281 13.65 -11.71 -9.11
N TYR A 282 14.07 -10.52 -8.68
CA TYR A 282 14.49 -10.24 -7.31
C TYR A 282 13.56 -9.23 -6.62
N SER A 283 13.27 -9.43 -5.33
CA SER A 283 12.62 -8.44 -4.46
C SER A 283 12.98 -8.70 -2.99
N THR A 284 12.34 -7.99 -2.06
CA THR A 284 12.46 -8.23 -0.62
C THR A 284 11.11 -8.62 -0.03
N ILE A 285 11.12 -9.33 1.12
CA ILE A 285 9.87 -9.72 1.81
C ILE A 285 8.98 -8.49 2.03
N GLY A 286 9.53 -7.37 2.52
CA GLY A 286 8.70 -6.18 2.81
C GLY A 286 8.02 -5.58 1.58
N HIS A 287 8.72 -5.52 0.44
CA HIS A 287 8.07 -5.09 -0.80
C HIS A 287 7.01 -6.09 -1.26
N VAL A 288 7.29 -7.39 -1.23
CA VAL A 288 6.33 -8.42 -1.66
C VAL A 288 5.08 -8.43 -0.80
N VAL A 289 5.22 -8.27 0.52
CA VAL A 289 4.10 -8.19 1.46
C VAL A 289 3.14 -7.08 1.07
N VAL A 290 3.65 -5.87 0.86
CA VAL A 290 2.85 -4.70 0.47
C VAL A 290 2.28 -4.86 -0.95
N LEU A 291 3.08 -5.32 -1.91
CA LEU A 291 2.61 -5.55 -3.29
C LEU A 291 1.46 -6.57 -3.32
N ALA A 292 1.53 -7.63 -2.51
CA ALA A 292 0.49 -8.64 -2.47
C ALA A 292 -0.83 -8.06 -1.94
N MET A 293 -0.77 -7.24 -0.89
CA MET A 293 -1.95 -6.57 -0.33
C MET A 293 -2.55 -5.55 -1.30
N ARG A 294 -1.72 -4.80 -2.05
CA ARG A 294 -2.16 -3.91 -3.13
C ARG A 294 -2.78 -4.63 -4.33
N LEU A 295 -2.51 -5.93 -4.49
CA LEU A 295 -3.16 -6.79 -5.47
C LEU A 295 -4.45 -7.43 -4.92
N GLY A 296 -4.85 -7.09 -3.69
CA GLY A 296 -6.05 -7.62 -3.01
C GLY A 296 -5.88 -9.03 -2.49
N MET A 297 -4.65 -9.50 -2.31
CA MET A 297 -4.38 -10.79 -1.70
C MET A 297 -4.33 -10.68 -0.17
N SER A 298 -4.79 -11.74 0.48
CA SER A 298 -4.68 -11.94 1.92
C SER A 298 -3.56 -12.93 2.22
N TRP A 299 -2.68 -12.62 3.17
CA TRP A 299 -1.64 -13.54 3.61
C TRP A 299 -2.24 -14.66 4.46
N ARG A 300 -1.96 -15.92 4.11
CA ARG A 300 -2.37 -17.14 4.85
C ARG A 300 -1.25 -17.69 5.71
N ASN A 301 -0.06 -17.76 5.12
CA ASN A 301 1.16 -18.15 5.80
C ASN A 301 2.18 -17.07 5.51
N LEU A 302 2.70 -16.46 6.58
CA LEU A 302 3.76 -15.47 6.51
C LEU A 302 4.76 -15.81 7.62
N ASP A 303 5.48 -16.92 7.41
CA ASP A 303 6.51 -17.42 8.33
C ASP A 303 7.87 -17.44 7.65
N ARG A 304 8.68 -16.41 7.95
CA ARG A 304 10.05 -16.31 7.46
C ARG A 304 10.97 -17.43 7.97
N THR A 305 10.72 -17.96 9.17
CA THR A 305 11.59 -18.97 9.80
C THR A 305 11.40 -20.32 9.12
N LYS A 306 10.15 -20.62 8.74
CA LYS A 306 9.80 -21.83 8.00
C LYS A 306 9.93 -21.68 6.48
N LEU A 307 10.32 -20.50 5.99
CA LEU A 307 10.37 -20.17 4.56
C LEU A 307 9.03 -20.42 3.85
N GLN A 308 7.92 -20.26 4.58
CA GLN A 308 6.56 -20.52 4.13
C GLN A 308 5.80 -19.21 3.97
N LEU A 309 5.72 -18.74 2.72
CA LEU A 309 4.98 -17.56 2.31
C LEU A 309 3.88 -17.98 1.33
N SER A 310 2.62 -17.73 1.69
CA SER A 310 1.48 -17.97 0.80
C SER A 310 0.40 -16.92 0.97
N ALA A 311 -0.05 -16.36 -0.14
CA ALA A 311 -1.14 -15.39 -0.19
C ALA A 311 -2.11 -15.72 -1.32
N ASP A 312 -3.39 -15.44 -1.11
CA ASP A 312 -4.46 -15.64 -2.10
C ASP A 312 -5.51 -14.53 -1.97
N GLY A 313 -6.12 -14.15 -3.09
CA GLY A 313 -7.21 -13.18 -3.11
C GLY A 313 -7.33 -12.48 -4.44
N ASN A 314 -8.55 -12.03 -4.74
CA ASN A 314 -8.89 -11.35 -6.00
C ASN A 314 -8.37 -12.07 -7.27
N GLY A 315 -8.54 -13.39 -7.34
CA GLY A 315 -8.10 -14.20 -8.48
C GLY A 315 -6.59 -14.36 -8.62
N ARG A 316 -5.79 -13.96 -7.62
CA ARG A 316 -4.32 -14.04 -7.63
C ARG A 316 -3.84 -14.91 -6.48
N SER A 317 -2.67 -15.52 -6.66
CA SER A 317 -1.98 -16.23 -5.58
C SER A 317 -0.47 -16.12 -5.68
N ILE A 318 0.17 -16.14 -4.52
CA ILE A 318 1.61 -16.26 -4.33
C ILE A 318 1.85 -17.51 -3.49
N THR A 319 2.81 -18.33 -3.91
CA THR A 319 3.24 -19.52 -3.16
C THR A 319 4.76 -19.58 -3.12
N SER A 320 5.33 -19.96 -1.98
CA SER A 320 6.77 -20.12 -1.82
C SER A 320 7.23 -21.56 -1.96
N THR A 321 8.42 -21.73 -2.51
CA THR A 321 9.22 -22.95 -2.52
C THR A 321 10.60 -22.63 -1.94
N ASP A 322 11.11 -23.49 -1.05
CA ASP A 322 12.48 -23.40 -0.56
C ASP A 322 13.43 -24.01 -1.61
N VAL A 323 14.37 -23.21 -2.11
CA VAL A 323 15.41 -23.66 -3.04
C VAL A 323 16.74 -23.61 -2.31
N LYS A 324 17.41 -24.77 -2.27
CA LYS A 324 18.68 -24.95 -1.54
C LYS A 324 19.71 -23.91 -1.98
N ASN A 325 20.34 -23.26 -0.99
CA ASN A 325 21.35 -22.20 -1.17
C ASN A 325 20.86 -20.89 -1.84
N MET A 326 19.57 -20.79 -2.18
CA MET A 326 18.97 -19.58 -2.79
C MET A 326 17.95 -18.92 -1.86
N GLY A 327 17.27 -19.72 -1.02
CA GLY A 327 16.25 -19.28 -0.08
C GLY A 327 14.86 -19.34 -0.70
N ILE A 328 14.04 -18.32 -0.39
CA ILE A 328 12.62 -18.31 -0.76
C ILE A 328 12.47 -17.94 -2.23
N VAL A 329 11.89 -18.85 -3.00
CA VAL A 329 11.48 -18.62 -4.39
C VAL A 329 9.96 -18.64 -4.47
N LEU A 330 9.38 -17.60 -5.05
CA LEU A 330 7.95 -17.35 -5.14
C LEU A 330 7.45 -17.66 -6.55
N ALA A 331 6.30 -18.31 -6.63
CA ALA A 331 5.53 -18.46 -7.85
C ALA A 331 4.28 -17.60 -7.75
N PHE A 332 4.09 -16.72 -8.74
CA PHE A 332 2.88 -15.91 -8.88
C PHE A 332 1.93 -16.54 -9.91
N SER A 333 0.64 -16.59 -9.59
CA SER A 333 -0.38 -16.98 -10.55
C SER A 333 -1.60 -16.07 -10.48
N ALA A 334 -2.29 -15.90 -11.61
CA ALA A 334 -3.50 -15.10 -11.70
C ALA A 334 -4.51 -15.78 -12.64
N THR A 335 -5.72 -16.03 -12.16
CA THR A 335 -6.79 -16.74 -12.88
C THR A 335 -7.95 -15.80 -13.22
N GLY A 336 -8.17 -15.53 -14.51
CA GLY A 336 -9.42 -14.95 -15.05
C GLY A 336 -9.81 -13.55 -14.55
N SER A 337 -10.97 -13.06 -15.02
CA SER A 337 -11.33 -11.63 -15.00
C SER A 337 -11.31 -11.00 -13.60
N PHE A 338 -10.66 -9.85 -13.56
CA PHE A 338 -10.48 -8.99 -12.41
C PHE A 338 -11.77 -8.24 -12.05
N ASP A 339 -12.29 -8.44 -10.84
CA ASP A 339 -13.25 -7.49 -10.28
C ASP A 339 -12.46 -6.44 -9.49
N PHE A 340 -12.42 -5.22 -10.01
CA PHE A 340 -11.75 -4.10 -9.36
C PHE A 340 -12.57 -3.54 -8.19
N LYS A 341 -13.84 -3.94 -8.05
CA LYS A 341 -14.71 -3.46 -6.97
C LYS A 341 -14.07 -3.77 -5.61
N GLY A 342 -13.44 -2.77 -5.00
CA GLY A 342 -12.89 -2.84 -3.65
C GLY A 342 -11.38 -2.67 -3.48
N LEU A 343 -10.63 -2.28 -4.53
CA LEU A 343 -9.16 -2.10 -4.47
C LEU A 343 -8.69 -0.65 -4.62
N ASP A 344 -9.48 0.29 -4.10
CA ASP A 344 -9.19 1.72 -4.08
C ASP A 344 -8.25 2.10 -2.92
N ILE A 345 -7.15 1.37 -2.78
CA ILE A 345 -6.15 1.60 -1.72
C ILE A 345 -5.24 2.75 -2.13
N ILE A 346 -5.11 3.74 -1.26
CA ILE A 346 -4.19 4.88 -1.42
C ILE A 346 -2.75 4.36 -1.46
N PRO A 347 -2.00 4.55 -2.56
CA PRO A 347 -0.63 4.06 -2.68
C PRO A 347 0.38 5.04 -2.06
N SER A 348 0.32 5.21 -0.74
CA SER A 348 1.26 6.04 0.02
C SER A 348 2.09 5.21 1.02
N ARG A 349 3.22 5.77 1.45
CA ARG A 349 4.09 5.14 2.45
C ARG A 349 3.35 4.90 3.77
N ALA A 350 2.50 5.83 4.19
CA ALA A 350 1.67 5.73 5.39
C ALA A 350 0.62 4.62 5.27
N ALA A 351 -0.10 4.55 4.14
CA ALA A 351 -1.05 3.45 3.90
C ALA A 351 -0.33 2.09 3.91
N ASP A 352 0.86 1.99 3.30
CA ASP A 352 1.64 0.75 3.32
C ASP A 352 2.08 0.32 4.72
N LYS A 353 2.46 1.29 5.56
CA LYS A 353 2.76 1.06 6.99
C LYS A 353 1.52 0.53 7.72
N MET A 354 0.37 1.16 7.50
CA MET A 354 -0.90 0.78 8.13
C MET A 354 -1.32 -0.66 7.78
N MET A 355 -1.10 -1.10 6.54
CA MET A 355 -1.36 -2.50 6.15
C MET A 355 -0.53 -3.50 6.96
N CYS A 356 0.68 -3.11 7.37
CA CYS A 356 1.58 -3.91 8.22
C CYS A 356 1.41 -3.60 9.72
N GLY A 357 0.29 -3.01 10.14
CA GLY A 357 0.02 -2.76 11.56
C GLY A 357 0.90 -1.69 12.18
N ILE A 358 1.40 -0.76 11.38
CA ILE A 358 2.17 0.40 11.82
C ILE A 358 1.29 1.65 11.66
N LEU A 359 1.00 2.34 12.74
CA LEU A 359 0.27 3.60 12.73
C LEU A 359 1.25 4.77 12.50
N PRO A 360 1.15 5.50 11.38
CA PRO A 360 1.99 6.67 11.14
C PRO A 360 1.57 7.83 12.06
N GLY A 361 2.46 8.26 12.94
CA GLY A 361 2.23 9.41 13.81
C GLY A 361 2.53 10.74 13.11
N ASP A 362 1.85 11.81 13.53
CA ASP A 362 2.13 13.16 13.03
C ASP A 362 3.58 13.55 13.32
N PRO A 363 4.40 13.85 12.31
CA PRO A 363 5.83 14.06 12.50
C PRO A 363 6.17 15.33 13.27
N ASP A 364 5.24 16.28 13.35
CA ASP A 364 5.37 17.49 14.14
C ASP A 364 4.86 17.28 15.56
N LEU A 365 3.71 16.62 15.71
CA LEU A 365 3.01 16.52 17.00
C LEU A 365 3.36 15.28 17.81
N VAL A 366 3.88 14.21 17.22
CA VAL A 366 4.13 12.92 17.89
C VAL A 366 5.64 12.69 18.00
N GLN A 367 6.19 12.92 19.19
CA GLN A 367 7.61 12.71 19.52
C GLN A 367 7.73 11.90 20.81
N ARG A 368 8.53 10.82 20.80
CA ARG A 368 8.58 9.83 21.91
C ARG A 368 9.90 9.76 22.70
N GLY A 369 11.01 10.38 22.26
CA GLY A 369 12.31 10.22 22.94
C GLY A 369 13.40 11.23 22.55
N ASP A 370 14.44 11.31 23.39
CA ASP A 370 15.77 11.84 23.07
C ASP A 370 16.77 10.67 23.02
N ALA A 371 17.75 10.75 22.10
CA ALA A 371 18.82 9.78 21.74
C ALA A 371 18.59 8.85 20.53
N ASP A 372 17.41 8.82 19.92
CA ASP A 372 17.20 8.45 18.51
C ASP A 372 15.92 9.15 18.04
N SER A 373 16.09 10.38 17.55
CA SER A 373 15.07 11.44 17.38
C SER A 373 13.96 11.17 16.34
N ILE A 374 13.68 9.91 15.97
CA ILE A 374 12.80 9.58 14.84
C ILE A 374 11.95 8.30 15.05
N GLN A 375 11.48 8.00 16.27
CA GLN A 375 10.42 6.97 16.44
C GLN A 375 9.03 7.61 16.52
N ARG A 376 8.50 7.95 15.34
CA ARG A 376 7.19 8.61 15.13
C ARG A 376 6.05 7.62 14.90
N ASP A 377 6.35 6.43 14.37
CA ASP A 377 5.38 5.40 14.01
C ASP A 377 5.09 4.43 15.17
N PHE A 378 3.82 4.03 15.37
CA PHE A 378 3.45 3.06 16.42
C PHE A 378 3.34 1.67 15.80
N SER A 379 4.22 0.75 16.19
CA SER A 379 4.09 -0.66 15.82
C SER A 379 3.03 -1.30 16.71
N LEU A 380 1.89 -1.67 16.12
CA LEU A 380 0.73 -2.23 16.84
C LEU A 380 0.65 -3.75 16.70
N VAL A 381 1.20 -4.30 15.61
CA VAL A 381 1.27 -5.75 15.39
C VAL A 381 2.72 -6.20 15.49
N ASN A 382 3.07 -6.83 16.61
CA ASN A 382 4.40 -7.41 16.82
C ASN A 382 4.41 -8.92 16.50
N LEU A 383 5.59 -9.43 16.14
CA LEU A 383 5.89 -10.73 15.52
C LEU A 383 5.32 -11.98 16.21
N ASP A 384 4.79 -11.89 17.42
CA ASP A 384 4.49 -13.08 18.22
C ASP A 384 3.02 -13.50 18.07
N ARG A 385 2.78 -14.55 17.29
CA ARG A 385 1.46 -15.18 17.10
C ARG A 385 0.79 -15.60 18.42
N LYS A 386 1.56 -15.81 19.50
CA LYS A 386 1.02 -16.09 20.85
C LYS A 386 0.48 -14.85 21.56
N LEU A 387 0.84 -13.65 21.11
CA LEU A 387 0.36 -12.38 21.65
C LEU A 387 -0.87 -11.84 20.92
N ILE A 388 -1.45 -12.58 19.95
CA ILE A 388 -2.72 -12.18 19.31
C ILE A 388 -3.87 -12.17 20.33
N GLN A 389 -3.79 -12.99 21.39
CA GLN A 389 -4.66 -12.89 22.57
C GLN A 389 -4.31 -11.70 23.50
N LEU A 390 -3.10 -11.14 23.38
CA LEU A 390 -2.61 -9.95 24.11
C LEU A 390 -2.69 -8.65 23.27
N TRP A 391 -3.53 -8.64 22.22
CA TRP A 391 -4.08 -7.41 21.64
C TRP A 391 -5.04 -6.67 22.60
N GLU A 392 -5.21 -7.24 23.79
CA GLU A 392 -5.95 -6.70 24.90
C GLU A 392 -5.17 -5.58 25.58
N THR A 393 -5.57 -4.35 25.25
CA THR A 393 -5.54 -3.14 26.10
C THR A 393 -4.28 -2.30 26.28
N ASP A 394 -3.10 -2.61 25.74
CA ASP A 394 -1.90 -1.91 26.23
C ASP A 394 -0.89 -1.37 25.18
N GLY A 395 -1.02 -1.68 23.89
CA GLY A 395 0.01 -1.32 22.90
C GLY A 395 0.16 0.20 22.68
N VAL A 396 -0.90 0.84 22.17
CA VAL A 396 -0.88 2.29 21.88
C VAL A 396 -1.01 3.13 23.15
N TYR A 397 -1.78 2.65 24.14
CA TYR A 397 -1.97 3.34 25.43
C TYR A 397 -0.68 3.46 26.23
N ARG A 398 0.12 2.38 26.34
CA ARG A 398 1.47 2.48 26.96
C ARG A 398 2.36 3.43 26.17
N GLN A 399 2.28 3.43 24.84
CA GLN A 399 3.09 4.33 23.99
C GLN A 399 2.73 5.82 24.16
N ILE A 400 1.52 6.16 24.65
CA ILE A 400 1.13 7.53 25.01
C ILE A 400 1.20 7.81 26.52
N GLY A 401 1.60 6.83 27.34
CA GLY A 401 1.72 7.00 28.79
C GLY A 401 0.44 6.85 29.58
N LEU A 402 -0.57 6.20 29.01
CA LEU A 402 -1.84 5.95 29.66
C LEU A 402 -1.83 4.55 30.29
N GLU A 403 -1.95 4.51 31.62
CA GLU A 403 -2.23 3.28 32.36
C GLU A 403 -3.74 3.22 32.64
N LEU A 404 -4.47 2.43 31.86
CA LEU A 404 -5.90 2.23 32.10
C LEU A 404 -6.08 1.28 33.31
N PRO A 405 -7.05 1.53 34.22
CA PRO A 405 -7.30 0.66 35.36
C PRO A 405 -7.61 -0.77 34.92
N ARG A 406 -6.80 -1.75 35.35
CA ARG A 406 -6.99 -3.18 35.11
C ARG A 406 -8.21 -3.73 35.87
N SER A 407 -9.43 -3.34 35.51
CA SER A 407 -10.64 -3.99 36.05
C SER A 407 -11.06 -5.14 35.14
N HIS A 408 -11.07 -6.35 35.70
CA HIS A 408 -11.37 -7.63 35.09
C HIS A 408 -12.70 -7.65 34.29
N THR A 409 -12.58 -7.60 32.96
CA THR A 409 -13.38 -8.26 31.89
C THR A 409 -13.07 -7.48 30.60
N VAL A 410 -11.86 -7.69 30.07
CA VAL A 410 -11.21 -6.82 29.10
C VAL A 410 -11.56 -7.15 27.63
N GLU A 411 -12.21 -8.28 27.36
CA GLU A 411 -12.39 -8.78 25.98
C GLU A 411 -13.36 -7.96 25.09
N SER A 412 -14.12 -6.99 25.61
CA SER A 412 -15.13 -6.29 24.80
C SER A 412 -15.30 -4.78 24.95
N ARG A 413 -14.67 -4.12 25.94
CA ARG A 413 -15.09 -2.82 26.46
C ARG A 413 -14.08 -1.66 26.29
N ASP A 414 -13.29 -1.69 25.22
CA ASP A 414 -12.25 -0.66 24.92
C ASP A 414 -12.02 -0.59 23.39
N ARG A 415 -13.12 -0.51 22.63
CA ARG A 415 -13.08 -0.55 21.15
C ARG A 415 -13.20 0.84 20.55
N CYS A 416 -14.17 1.63 21.02
CA CYS A 416 -14.36 2.99 20.51
C CYS A 416 -13.15 3.84 20.90
N THR A 417 -12.77 3.80 22.18
CA THR A 417 -11.57 4.50 22.69
C THR A 417 -10.31 4.14 21.90
N HIS A 418 -10.06 2.86 21.63
CA HIS A 418 -8.86 2.43 20.88
C HIS A 418 -8.85 3.01 19.47
N ASN A 419 -9.99 2.92 18.78
CA ASN A 419 -10.12 3.41 17.42
C ASN A 419 -10.03 4.95 17.37
N GLU A 420 -10.59 5.66 18.36
CA GLU A 420 -10.45 7.11 18.53
C GLU A 420 -8.97 7.50 18.67
N VAL A 421 -8.22 6.81 19.53
CA VAL A 421 -6.78 7.05 19.70
C VAL A 421 -6.01 6.78 18.40
N VAL A 422 -6.32 5.69 17.69
CA VAL A 422 -5.72 5.41 16.38
C VAL A 422 -5.99 6.56 15.42
N THR A 423 -7.23 7.00 15.30
CA THR A 423 -7.65 8.11 14.42
C THR A 423 -6.93 9.42 14.77
N LEU A 424 -6.86 9.77 16.06
CA LEU A 424 -6.26 11.02 16.52
C LEU A 424 -4.73 11.05 16.39
N LEU A 425 -4.05 9.91 16.55
CA LEU A 425 -2.60 9.84 16.40
C LEU A 425 -2.17 9.73 14.93
N SER A 426 -3.05 9.22 14.06
CA SER A 426 -2.78 9.07 12.63
C SER A 426 -2.58 10.42 11.96
N SER A 427 -1.52 10.54 11.16
CA SER A 427 -1.32 11.70 10.26
C SER A 427 -1.53 11.34 8.79
N PHE A 428 -2.00 10.12 8.53
CA PHE A 428 -2.28 9.65 7.19
C PHE A 428 -3.48 10.41 6.62
N LEU A 429 -3.34 10.93 5.39
CA LEU A 429 -4.41 11.56 4.64
C LEU A 429 -4.35 11.11 3.18
N PRO A 430 -5.44 11.25 2.41
CA PRO A 430 -5.42 10.97 0.97
C PRO A 430 -4.42 11.85 0.23
N LEU A 431 -3.90 11.32 -0.88
CA LEU A 431 -2.96 12.07 -1.72
C LEU A 431 -3.69 13.25 -2.39
N PRO A 432 -3.09 14.45 -2.46
CA PRO A 432 -3.69 15.58 -3.17
C PRO A 432 -4.03 15.23 -4.63
N GLY A 433 -5.17 15.72 -5.12
CA GLY A 433 -5.66 15.42 -6.47
C GLY A 433 -6.10 13.96 -6.68
N SER A 434 -6.06 13.11 -5.66
CA SER A 434 -6.50 11.71 -5.76
C SER A 434 -7.93 11.53 -5.27
N LYS A 435 -8.71 10.74 -6.00
CA LYS A 435 -10.05 10.27 -5.59
C LYS A 435 -9.98 9.04 -4.67
N LEU A 436 -8.80 8.45 -4.49
CA LEU A 436 -8.62 7.29 -3.64
C LEU A 436 -8.72 7.71 -2.18
N ARG A 437 -9.65 7.11 -1.45
CA ARG A 437 -9.86 7.33 0.00
C ARG A 437 -9.59 6.07 0.81
N GLY A 438 -9.56 4.91 0.17
CA GLY A 438 -9.48 3.61 0.82
C GLY A 438 -8.10 3.32 1.41
N PHE A 439 -8.05 2.69 2.57
CA PHE A 439 -6.84 2.08 3.11
C PHE A 439 -7.18 0.84 3.95
N LEU A 440 -6.21 -0.07 4.09
CA LEU A 440 -6.32 -1.22 4.97
C LEU A 440 -5.47 -1.00 6.21
N PHE A 441 -6.04 -1.32 7.38
CA PHE A 441 -5.31 -1.26 8.63
C PHE A 441 -5.59 -2.49 9.47
N SER A 442 -4.53 -3.20 9.84
CA SER A 442 -4.62 -4.39 10.68
C SER A 442 -4.78 -4.07 12.17
N GLY A 443 -4.54 -2.82 12.59
CA GLY A 443 -4.61 -2.39 13.99
C GLY A 443 -6.01 -2.05 14.52
N TRP A 444 -7.07 -2.20 13.71
CA TRP A 444 -8.45 -1.96 14.16
C TRP A 444 -8.94 -3.05 15.13
N LYS A 445 -9.62 -2.68 16.21
CA LYS A 445 -10.31 -3.65 17.10
C LYS A 445 -11.70 -3.98 16.53
N ARG A 446 -11.75 -4.97 15.61
CA ARG A 446 -12.95 -5.48 14.88
C ARG A 446 -13.48 -4.57 13.77
N SER A 447 -13.99 -3.39 14.11
CA SER A 447 -14.57 -2.40 13.17
C SER A 447 -13.87 -1.06 13.35
N GLN A 448 -13.97 -0.15 12.38
CA GLN A 448 -13.42 1.21 12.43
C GLN A 448 -14.27 2.20 13.27
N TYR A 449 -15.31 1.70 13.93
CA TYR A 449 -16.27 2.54 14.65
C TYR A 449 -15.60 3.38 15.75
N SER A 450 -15.86 4.70 15.70
CA SER A 450 -15.45 5.72 16.66
C SER A 450 -16.56 6.78 16.79
N THR A 451 -16.49 7.68 17.78
CA THR A 451 -17.38 8.87 17.80
C THR A 451 -17.11 9.83 16.64
N PHE A 452 -16.05 9.65 15.86
CA PHE A 452 -15.81 10.43 14.64
C PHE A 452 -16.50 9.83 13.42
N HIS A 453 -16.87 8.55 13.46
CA HIS A 453 -17.40 7.81 12.31
C HIS A 453 -18.91 8.00 12.12
N PHE A 454 -19.66 8.01 13.21
CA PHE A 454 -21.11 8.07 13.19
C PHE A 454 -21.62 9.52 13.14
N PHE A 455 -22.78 9.71 12.52
CA PHE A 455 -23.35 11.05 12.36
C PHE A 455 -23.94 11.60 13.66
N GLU A 456 -24.48 10.74 14.53
CA GLU A 456 -25.11 11.18 15.78
C GLU A 456 -24.10 11.86 16.71
N PRO A 457 -22.90 11.28 16.96
CA PRO A 457 -21.81 11.97 17.63
C PRO A 457 -21.42 13.31 17.01
N ARG A 458 -21.22 13.37 15.68
CA ARG A 458 -20.82 14.60 14.97
C ARG A 458 -21.86 15.70 15.14
N LEU A 459 -23.14 15.34 15.00
CA LEU A 459 -24.24 16.25 15.19
C LEU A 459 -24.32 16.72 16.64
N GLN A 460 -24.06 15.84 17.62
CA GLN A 460 -24.05 16.22 19.02
C GLN A 460 -22.92 17.20 19.39
N TYR A 461 -21.73 17.05 18.79
CA TYR A 461 -20.66 18.04 18.92
C TYR A 461 -21.08 19.40 18.34
N LEU A 462 -21.72 19.40 17.18
CA LEU A 462 -22.21 20.61 16.50
C LEU A 462 -23.30 21.34 17.32
N THR A 463 -24.29 20.62 17.83
CA THR A 463 -25.39 21.19 18.64
C THR A 463 -24.87 21.76 19.96
N THR A 464 -23.94 21.06 20.61
CA THR A 464 -23.28 21.52 21.83
C THR A 464 -22.55 22.85 21.60
N LEU A 465 -21.76 22.96 20.52
CA LEU A 465 -21.06 24.19 20.18
C LEU A 465 -22.02 25.34 19.86
N ARG A 466 -23.14 25.06 19.16
CA ARG A 466 -24.20 26.05 18.90
C ARG A 466 -24.82 26.58 20.20
N ALA A 467 -25.07 25.68 21.16
CA ALA A 467 -25.70 26.01 22.45
C ALA A 467 -24.75 26.72 23.43
N THR A 468 -23.44 26.64 23.22
CA THR A 468 -22.44 27.26 24.10
C THR A 468 -22.49 28.80 23.98
N GLN A 469 -22.89 29.49 25.06
CA GLN A 469 -23.09 30.95 25.08
C GLN A 469 -21.78 31.74 25.00
N GLN A 470 -20.73 31.32 25.71
CA GLN A 470 -19.42 31.96 25.71
C GLN A 470 -18.41 31.09 24.96
N ARG A 471 -18.32 31.26 23.64
CA ARG A 471 -17.34 30.58 22.80
C ARG A 471 -16.07 31.41 22.69
N SER A 472 -14.92 30.75 22.82
CA SER A 472 -13.65 31.31 22.42
C SER A 472 -13.59 31.52 20.90
N VAL A 473 -12.60 32.27 20.43
CA VAL A 473 -12.32 32.43 18.99
C VAL A 473 -12.05 31.08 18.34
N ARG A 474 -11.36 30.17 19.04
CA ARG A 474 -11.05 28.85 18.48
C ARG A 474 -12.28 27.96 18.40
N MET A 475 -13.13 27.93 19.43
CA MET A 475 -14.39 27.19 19.39
C MET A 475 -15.32 27.71 18.30
N GLN A 476 -15.33 29.03 18.06
CA GLN A 476 -16.07 29.64 16.95
C GLN A 476 -15.56 29.16 15.59
N ALA A 477 -14.24 29.06 15.41
CA ALA A 477 -13.65 28.54 14.17
C ALA A 477 -13.99 27.06 13.96
N VAL A 478 -13.94 26.24 15.03
CA VAL A 478 -14.34 24.83 14.97
C VAL A 478 -15.80 24.69 14.56
N LEU A 479 -16.69 25.49 15.16
CA LEU A 479 -18.11 25.50 14.80
C LEU A 479 -18.32 25.83 13.32
N GLN A 480 -17.68 26.87 12.80
CA GLN A 480 -17.80 27.26 11.39
C GLN A 480 -17.39 26.13 10.43
N ILE A 481 -16.35 25.39 10.78
CA ILE A 481 -15.89 24.25 9.97
C ILE A 481 -16.91 23.10 10.03
N LEU A 482 -17.43 22.77 11.21
CA LEU A 482 -18.45 21.73 11.35
C LEU A 482 -19.76 22.11 10.64
N GLU A 483 -20.15 23.38 10.69
CA GLU A 483 -21.31 23.90 9.96
C GLU A 483 -21.12 23.74 8.46
N HIS A 484 -19.96 24.14 7.92
CA HIS A 484 -19.64 23.95 6.51
C HIS A 484 -19.63 22.47 6.09
N LEU A 485 -19.06 21.58 6.91
CA LEU A 485 -19.11 20.13 6.65
C LEU A 485 -20.54 19.60 6.63
N SER A 486 -21.37 20.04 7.58
CA SER A 486 -22.76 19.63 7.70
C SER A 486 -23.66 20.19 6.59
N SER A 487 -23.34 21.36 6.02
CA SER A 487 -24.14 22.00 4.97
C SER A 487 -23.73 21.58 3.56
N ASP A 488 -22.43 21.62 3.28
CA ASP A 488 -21.90 21.53 1.91
C ASP A 488 -21.47 20.08 1.57
N PHE A 489 -21.25 19.27 2.60
CA PHE A 489 -20.88 17.85 2.51
C PHE A 489 -21.86 16.93 3.26
N LYS A 490 -23.17 17.26 3.22
CA LYS A 490 -24.26 16.55 3.92
C LYS A 490 -24.15 15.03 3.90
N TYR A 491 -24.00 14.44 2.72
CA TYR A 491 -23.95 12.98 2.60
C TYR A 491 -22.71 12.37 3.28
N ALA A 492 -21.55 13.02 3.20
CA ALA A 492 -20.36 12.54 3.90
C ALA A 492 -20.43 12.77 5.41
N TYR A 493 -21.05 13.87 5.84
CA TYR A 493 -21.19 14.24 7.24
C TYR A 493 -22.24 13.39 7.97
N TYR A 494 -23.41 13.22 7.35
CA TYR A 494 -24.55 12.48 7.90
C TYR A 494 -24.65 11.03 7.41
N GLY A 495 -23.84 10.61 6.45
CA GLY A 495 -23.91 9.28 5.84
C GLY A 495 -25.16 9.05 4.98
N GLY A 496 -25.51 7.78 4.78
CA GLY A 496 -26.68 7.35 4.01
C GLY A 496 -28.04 7.69 4.60
N TYR A 497 -28.09 8.44 5.70
CA TYR A 497 -29.29 8.74 6.48
C TYR A 497 -29.98 10.04 6.08
N VAL A 498 -29.42 10.79 5.12
CA VAL A 498 -30.08 11.97 4.54
C VAL A 498 -31.31 11.55 3.74
N ARG A 499 -32.48 12.15 4.01
CA ARG A 499 -33.75 11.83 3.31
C ARG A 499 -33.70 12.21 1.84
N ASP A 500 -32.99 13.28 1.52
CA ASP A 500 -32.75 13.70 0.15
C ASP A 500 -31.79 12.72 -0.54
N LYS A 501 -32.37 11.81 -1.32
CA LYS A 501 -31.60 10.81 -2.06
C LYS A 501 -30.80 11.40 -3.22
N THR A 502 -31.09 12.63 -3.65
CA THR A 502 -30.30 13.30 -4.69
C THR A 502 -28.91 13.69 -4.17
N ALA A 503 -28.74 13.83 -2.85
CA ALA A 503 -27.46 14.00 -2.19
C ALA A 503 -26.63 12.70 -2.11
N GLN A 504 -27.18 11.53 -2.43
CA GLN A 504 -26.48 10.23 -2.32
C GLN A 504 -25.47 9.99 -3.45
N THR A 505 -25.61 10.68 -4.57
CA THR A 505 -24.65 10.62 -5.68
C THR A 505 -23.73 11.84 -5.61
N SER A 506 -22.68 11.76 -4.79
CA SER A 506 -21.58 12.73 -4.85
C SER A 506 -20.93 12.65 -6.22
N SER A 507 -20.81 13.79 -6.91
CA SER A 507 -20.02 13.83 -8.13
C SER A 507 -18.55 13.57 -7.76
N PRO A 508 -17.75 12.98 -8.65
CA PRO A 508 -16.33 12.76 -8.37
C PRO A 508 -15.55 14.04 -8.02
N GLU A 509 -16.01 15.20 -8.49
CA GLU A 509 -15.45 16.51 -8.16
C GLU A 509 -15.82 16.94 -6.72
N HIS A 510 -17.03 16.61 -6.27
CA HIS A 510 -17.50 16.87 -4.91
C HIS A 510 -16.76 16.01 -3.86
N GLU A 511 -16.44 14.76 -4.20
CA GLU A 511 -15.62 13.91 -3.32
C GLU A 511 -14.17 14.40 -3.22
N LEU A 512 -13.63 14.90 -4.32
CA LEU A 512 -12.29 15.50 -4.34
C LEU A 512 -12.27 16.78 -3.50
N SER A 513 -13.26 17.66 -3.67
CA SER A 513 -13.33 18.92 -2.90
C SER A 513 -13.48 18.67 -1.40
N LEU A 514 -14.26 17.66 -0.99
CA LEU A 514 -14.33 17.22 0.41
C LEU A 514 -12.94 16.81 0.92
N THR A 515 -12.24 15.97 0.16
CA THR A 515 -10.95 15.42 0.55
C THR A 515 -9.89 16.51 0.70
N GLU A 516 -9.86 17.46 -0.24
CA GLU A 516 -8.97 18.62 -0.20
C GLU A 516 -9.30 19.57 0.95
N PHE A 517 -10.60 19.82 1.19
CA PHE A 517 -11.06 20.61 2.33
C PHE A 517 -10.63 19.97 3.65
N CYS A 518 -10.90 18.67 3.84
CA CYS A 518 -10.51 17.95 5.05
C CYS A 518 -9.00 17.97 5.25
N ALA A 519 -8.21 17.71 4.20
CA ALA A 519 -6.75 17.75 4.27
C ALA A 519 -6.21 19.16 4.59
N LYS A 520 -6.85 20.22 4.09
CA LYS A 520 -6.51 21.60 4.44
C LYS A 520 -6.79 21.86 5.93
N GLN A 521 -8.03 21.63 6.38
CA GLN A 521 -8.41 21.91 7.76
C GLN A 521 -7.63 21.04 8.76
N PHE A 522 -7.32 19.79 8.40
CA PHE A 522 -6.50 18.91 9.22
C PHE A 522 -5.09 19.50 9.43
N ARG A 523 -4.48 20.06 8.38
CA ARG A 523 -3.20 20.78 8.48
C ARG A 523 -3.30 22.02 9.36
N GLU A 524 -4.37 22.80 9.25
CA GLU A 524 -4.62 23.95 10.14
C GLU A 524 -4.72 23.52 11.62
N THR A 525 -5.27 22.33 11.91
CA THR A 525 -5.22 21.80 13.29
C THR A 525 -3.79 21.50 13.74
N THR A 526 -2.92 20.96 12.86
CA THR A 526 -1.51 20.74 13.18
C THR A 526 -0.80 22.06 13.48
N ILE A 527 -1.02 23.10 12.67
CA ILE A 527 -0.45 24.43 12.88
C ILE A 527 -0.88 24.99 14.24
N TYR A 528 -2.18 24.95 14.52
CA TYR A 528 -2.72 25.38 15.81
C TYR A 528 -2.02 24.70 16.98
N PHE A 529 -1.90 23.36 16.97
CA PHE A 529 -1.26 22.63 18.06
C PHE A 529 0.21 23.04 18.25
N LYS A 530 0.96 23.25 17.17
CA LYS A 530 2.36 23.71 17.27
C LYS A 530 2.47 25.12 17.83
N GLU A 531 1.65 26.05 17.35
CA GLU A 531 1.64 27.44 17.83
C GLU A 531 1.35 27.51 19.34
N HIS A 532 0.48 26.63 19.83
CA HIS A 532 0.12 26.54 21.24
C HIS A 532 1.03 25.58 22.04
N GLY A 533 2.16 25.15 21.48
CA GLY A 533 3.20 24.37 22.17
C GLY A 533 2.83 22.91 22.46
N TYR A 534 1.83 22.35 21.79
CA TYR A 534 1.45 20.95 21.96
C TYR A 534 2.45 19.97 21.34
N ASP A 535 3.36 20.43 20.48
CA ASP A 535 4.49 19.67 19.94
C ASP A 535 5.64 19.50 20.93
N ILE A 536 5.63 20.24 22.03
CA ILE A 536 6.69 20.20 23.05
C ILE A 536 6.54 18.93 23.89
N LYS A 537 7.66 18.22 24.09
CA LYS A 537 7.76 17.13 25.06
C LYS A 537 8.00 17.68 26.48
N PRO A 538 7.11 17.43 27.45
CA PRO A 538 7.33 17.87 28.82
C PRO A 538 8.21 16.87 29.58
N GLY A 539 9.38 17.32 30.04
CA GLY A 539 10.27 16.60 30.98
C GLY A 539 10.25 15.07 30.82
N ASN A 540 9.84 14.37 31.89
CA ASN A 540 9.78 12.90 31.96
C ASN A 540 8.53 12.27 31.32
N ALA A 541 7.70 13.03 30.60
CA ALA A 541 6.51 12.48 29.97
C ALA A 541 6.88 11.56 28.79
N PRO A 542 6.05 10.55 28.50
CA PRO A 542 6.31 9.58 27.44
C PRO A 542 6.12 10.13 26.02
N GLY A 543 5.54 11.33 25.89
CA GLY A 543 5.30 11.97 24.61
C GLY A 543 5.07 13.46 24.74
N THR A 544 4.79 14.11 23.62
CA THR A 544 4.42 15.53 23.54
C THR A 544 3.14 15.85 24.29
N TRP A 545 2.88 17.13 24.54
CA TRP A 545 1.60 17.58 25.07
C TRP A 545 0.40 17.19 24.20
N TYR A 546 0.55 17.11 22.88
CA TYR A 546 -0.46 16.56 21.97
C TYR A 546 -0.78 15.10 22.32
N MET A 547 0.26 14.27 22.52
CA MET A 547 0.05 12.88 22.93
C MET A 547 -0.59 12.78 24.32
N GLN A 548 -0.27 13.70 25.25
CA GLN A 548 -0.93 13.77 26.55
C GLN A 548 -2.40 14.19 26.42
N LEU A 549 -2.73 15.10 25.49
CA LEU A 549 -4.11 15.49 25.21
C LEU A 549 -4.93 14.33 24.63
N VAL A 550 -4.33 13.54 23.72
CA VAL A 550 -4.94 12.30 23.23
C VAL A 550 -5.12 11.28 24.36
N ALA A 551 -4.13 11.13 25.25
CA ALA A 551 -4.24 10.26 26.41
C ALA A 551 -5.34 10.71 27.38
N ALA A 552 -5.51 12.01 27.58
CA ALA A 552 -6.56 12.59 28.40
C ALA A 552 -7.95 12.30 27.79
N HIS A 553 -8.11 12.47 26.48
CA HIS A 553 -9.34 12.10 25.77
C HIS A 553 -9.62 10.59 25.89
N ALA A 554 -8.60 9.75 25.74
CA ALA A 554 -8.75 8.30 25.88
C ALA A 554 -9.16 7.89 27.30
N GLN A 555 -8.62 8.55 28.34
CA GLN A 555 -9.06 8.35 29.72
C GLN A 555 -10.54 8.70 29.87
N LEU A 556 -10.94 9.91 29.47
CA LEU A 556 -12.34 10.35 29.50
C LEU A 556 -13.26 9.35 28.77
N SER A 557 -12.89 8.96 27.55
CA SER A 557 -13.60 7.98 26.72
C SER A 557 -13.77 6.65 27.43
N ALA A 558 -12.70 6.10 28.04
CA ALA A 558 -12.76 4.86 28.81
C ALA A 558 -13.62 4.96 30.08
N TYR A 559 -13.69 6.12 30.72
CA TYR A 559 -14.60 6.34 31.85
C TYR A 559 -16.06 6.40 31.40
N VAL A 560 -16.36 7.09 30.30
CA VAL A 560 -17.71 7.19 29.75
C VAL A 560 -18.21 5.86 29.18
N GLU A 561 -17.33 5.04 28.59
CA GLU A 561 -17.70 3.68 28.16
C GLU A 561 -18.18 2.81 29.35
N LYS A 562 -17.63 2.99 30.56
CA LYS A 562 -18.09 2.27 31.76
C LYS A 562 -19.48 2.71 32.20
N ASP A 563 -19.82 3.99 32.02
CA ASP A 563 -21.10 4.56 32.45
C ASP A 563 -22.21 4.30 31.41
N THR A 564 -21.87 4.32 30.12
CA THR A 564 -22.82 4.04 29.01
C THR A 564 -23.30 2.59 28.93
N ASP A 565 -22.65 1.64 29.62
CA ASP A 565 -23.20 0.29 29.82
C ASP A 565 -24.50 0.31 30.65
N HIS A 566 -24.72 1.32 31.51
CA HIS A 566 -26.03 1.58 32.13
C HIS A 566 -27.06 2.12 31.12
N ILE A 567 -26.61 2.84 30.09
CA ILE A 567 -27.48 3.45 29.08
C ILE A 567 -28.00 2.41 28.07
N LYS A 568 -27.25 1.33 27.79
CA LYS A 568 -27.78 0.19 27.00
C LYS A 568 -28.97 -0.52 27.66
N ALA A 569 -29.17 -0.34 28.97
CA ALA A 569 -30.35 -0.82 29.67
C ALA A 569 -31.60 0.06 29.44
N PHE A 570 -31.41 1.31 28.99
CA PHE A 570 -32.49 2.13 28.45
C PHE A 570 -32.77 1.67 27.02
N GLY A 571 -33.94 1.08 26.79
CA GLY A 571 -34.33 0.51 25.50
C GLY A 571 -34.24 1.51 24.34
N ARG A 572 -34.27 0.99 23.10
CA ARG A 572 -34.10 1.73 21.83
C ARG A 572 -35.12 2.86 21.57
N ASP A 573 -36.08 3.11 22.47
CA ASP A 573 -37.43 3.43 21.99
C ASP A 573 -37.98 4.83 22.29
N GLN A 574 -37.22 5.80 22.81
CA GLN A 574 -37.70 7.19 22.81
C GLN A 574 -36.57 8.19 22.54
N ILE A 575 -36.38 8.51 21.26
CA ILE A 575 -35.67 9.74 20.86
C ILE A 575 -36.45 10.91 21.46
N PRO A 576 -35.85 11.73 22.34
CA PRO A 576 -36.46 12.95 22.84
C PRO A 576 -37.00 13.81 21.69
N LYS A 577 -38.16 14.44 21.89
CA LYS A 577 -38.86 15.17 20.83
C LYS A 577 -37.99 16.27 20.23
N ASP A 578 -37.28 17.01 21.07
CA ASP A 578 -36.31 18.04 20.70
C ASP A 578 -35.19 17.50 19.78
N ILE A 579 -34.68 16.30 20.05
CA ILE A 579 -33.67 15.65 19.20
C ILE A 579 -34.28 15.22 17.86
N ARG A 580 -35.52 14.71 17.87
CA ARG A 580 -36.23 14.35 16.64
C ARG A 580 -36.49 15.59 15.77
N ASP A 581 -36.97 16.67 16.37
CA ASP A 581 -37.23 17.94 15.71
C ASP A 581 -35.93 18.48 15.08
N LEU A 582 -34.79 18.28 15.74
CA LEU A 582 -33.47 18.63 15.21
C LEU A 582 -33.07 17.80 13.98
N PHE A 583 -33.34 16.49 13.98
CA PHE A 583 -33.09 15.65 12.79
C PHE A 583 -34.00 16.01 11.63
N GLU A 584 -35.26 16.34 11.92
CA GLU A 584 -36.18 16.82 10.90
C GLU A 584 -35.69 18.14 10.29
N ALA A 585 -35.16 19.06 11.11
CA ALA A 585 -34.58 20.31 10.63
C ALA A 585 -33.34 20.10 9.73
N GLU A 586 -32.52 19.09 10.03
CA GLU A 586 -31.34 18.73 9.22
C GLU A 586 -31.67 17.78 8.05
N GLY A 587 -32.93 17.34 7.92
CA GLY A 587 -33.38 16.46 6.84
C GLY A 587 -32.92 15.00 6.96
N ILE A 588 -32.70 14.52 8.18
CA ILE A 588 -32.16 13.19 8.50
C ILE A 588 -33.31 12.21 8.81
N ASP A 589 -33.15 10.95 8.43
CA ASP A 589 -34.02 9.86 8.85
C ASP A 589 -33.70 9.46 10.30
N SER A 590 -34.63 9.76 11.20
CA SER A 590 -34.50 9.50 12.64
C SER A 590 -34.61 8.01 13.01
N ASN A 591 -35.02 7.14 12.08
CA ASN A 591 -35.17 5.70 12.33
C ASN A 591 -33.86 4.97 12.63
N TYR A 592 -32.71 5.56 12.29
CA TYR A 592 -31.39 4.96 12.46
C TYR A 592 -30.58 5.56 13.61
N PHE A 593 -31.20 6.41 14.42
CA PHE A 593 -30.52 7.09 15.53
C PHE A 593 -30.14 6.13 16.66
N SER A 594 -28.87 6.21 17.06
CA SER A 594 -28.36 5.60 18.27
C SER A 594 -28.32 6.59 19.44
N SER A 595 -29.28 6.47 20.38
CA SER A 595 -29.29 7.25 21.63
C SER A 595 -28.03 7.02 22.45
N ALA A 596 -27.48 5.80 22.45
CA ALA A 596 -26.26 5.48 23.18
C ALA A 596 -25.05 6.29 22.67
N LEU A 597 -24.89 6.42 21.35
CA LEU A 597 -23.79 7.18 20.74
C LEU A 597 -23.94 8.69 20.98
N TRP A 598 -25.17 9.19 20.92
CA TRP A 598 -25.47 10.58 21.26
C TRP A 598 -25.14 10.89 22.73
N THR A 599 -25.62 10.07 23.66
CA THR A 599 -25.37 10.25 25.09
C THR A 599 -23.88 10.10 25.42
N GLN A 600 -23.16 9.22 24.73
CA GLN A 600 -21.72 9.09 24.89
C GLN A 600 -20.99 10.42 24.64
N VAL A 601 -21.34 11.14 23.56
CA VAL A 601 -20.74 12.46 23.28
C VAL A 601 -21.18 13.51 24.28
N GLN A 602 -22.44 13.52 24.71
CA GLN A 602 -22.89 14.43 25.77
C GLN A 602 -22.04 14.23 27.04
N LEU A 603 -21.79 12.98 27.43
CA LEU A 603 -20.95 12.66 28.59
C LEU A 603 -19.47 13.04 28.38
N TYR A 604 -18.95 13.02 27.14
CA TYR A 604 -17.61 13.54 26.86
C TYR A 604 -17.55 15.04 27.15
N VAL A 605 -18.53 15.80 26.65
CA VAL A 605 -18.60 17.25 26.85
C VAL A 605 -18.78 17.59 28.34
N ASP A 606 -19.75 16.95 29.01
CA ASP A 606 -20.04 17.19 30.43
C ASP A 606 -18.86 16.76 31.33
N GLY A 607 -18.15 15.72 30.91
CA GLY A 607 -16.98 15.20 31.59
C GLY A 607 -15.69 15.99 31.36
N LEU A 608 -15.68 16.97 30.46
CA LEU A 608 -14.46 17.70 30.05
C LEU A 608 -13.72 18.35 31.23
N ASP A 609 -14.50 18.94 32.15
CA ASP A 609 -14.03 19.64 33.36
C ASP A 609 -14.12 18.78 34.63
N ASN A 610 -14.40 17.48 34.51
CA ASN A 610 -14.56 16.61 35.66
C ASN A 610 -13.24 16.51 36.47
N ALA A 611 -13.33 16.66 37.79
CA ALA A 611 -12.17 16.69 38.68
C ALA A 611 -11.38 15.38 38.80
N GLN A 612 -11.95 14.24 38.39
CA GLN A 612 -11.30 12.92 38.51
C GLN A 612 -10.77 12.39 37.18
N TYR A 613 -11.51 12.63 36.09
CA TYR A 613 -11.21 12.02 34.79
C TYR A 613 -11.34 13.01 33.61
N GLY A 614 -11.61 14.28 33.88
CA GLY A 614 -11.74 15.31 32.85
C GLY A 614 -10.42 15.64 32.18
N VAL A 615 -10.50 16.01 30.89
CA VAL A 615 -9.32 16.33 30.07
C VAL A 615 -8.58 17.54 30.63
N VAL A 616 -9.33 18.58 31.05
CA VAL A 616 -8.75 19.79 31.63
C VAL A 616 -7.94 19.43 32.86
N GLN A 617 -8.55 18.71 33.81
CA GLN A 617 -7.88 18.35 35.06
C GLN A 617 -6.68 17.42 34.84
N TYR A 618 -6.76 16.49 33.89
CA TYR A 618 -5.64 15.64 33.52
C TYR A 618 -4.43 16.46 33.04
N MET A 619 -4.67 17.41 32.13
CA MET A 619 -3.62 18.25 31.55
C MET A 619 -3.01 19.20 32.59
N LEU A 620 -3.85 19.78 33.45
CA LEU A 620 -3.41 20.61 34.57
C LEU A 620 -2.53 19.82 35.55
N PHE A 621 -2.95 18.62 35.95
CA PHE A 621 -2.20 17.78 36.88
C PHE A 621 -0.80 17.42 36.37
N ARG A 622 -0.63 17.28 35.05
CA ARG A 622 0.67 16.98 34.44
C ARG A 622 1.56 18.20 34.25
N GLY A 623 1.09 19.40 34.58
CA GLY A 623 1.89 20.63 34.58
C GLY A 623 1.88 21.39 33.25
N PHE A 624 0.84 21.24 32.42
CA PHE A 624 0.72 22.02 31.18
C PHE A 624 0.79 23.54 31.44
N VAL A 625 0.18 24.00 32.53
CA VAL A 625 0.05 25.42 32.88
C VAL A 625 1.34 26.05 33.42
N ASP A 626 2.26 25.28 33.99
CA ASP A 626 3.49 25.85 34.57
C ASP A 626 4.43 26.41 33.48
N LYS A 627 4.37 25.91 32.24
CA LYS A 627 5.06 26.50 31.07
C LYS A 627 4.23 27.54 30.33
N ALA A 628 2.90 27.39 30.32
CA ALA A 628 2.01 28.33 29.67
C ALA A 628 1.89 29.68 30.45
N ARG A 629 2.15 29.66 31.77
CA ARG A 629 2.29 30.84 32.62
C ARG A 629 3.44 31.77 32.23
N GLU A 630 4.52 31.25 31.63
CA GLU A 630 5.59 32.09 31.07
C GLU A 630 5.15 32.85 29.79
N ARG A 631 4.04 32.44 29.16
CA ARG A 631 3.46 33.03 27.95
C ARG A 631 2.13 33.76 28.14
N SER A 632 1.55 33.75 29.34
CA SER A 632 0.18 34.24 29.62
C SER A 632 -0.96 33.41 28.98
N GLU A 633 -0.70 32.14 28.63
CA GLU A 633 -1.60 31.27 27.83
C GLU A 633 -1.93 29.95 28.56
N GLY A 634 -2.02 30.00 29.89
CA GLY A 634 -2.29 28.83 30.74
C GLY A 634 -3.72 28.76 31.26
N ASP A 635 -4.70 29.26 30.51
CA ASP A 635 -6.09 29.23 30.91
C ASP A 635 -6.63 27.80 30.74
N PRO A 636 -7.38 27.23 31.70
CA PRO A 636 -8.25 26.08 31.45
C PRO A 636 -9.01 26.15 30.12
N GLN A 637 -9.35 27.35 29.65
CA GLN A 637 -9.96 27.57 28.34
C GLN A 637 -9.09 27.11 27.16
N ASP A 638 -7.77 27.29 27.20
CA ASP A 638 -6.86 26.87 26.13
C ASP A 638 -6.86 25.34 25.95
N ILE A 639 -7.01 24.61 27.05
CA ILE A 639 -7.14 23.14 27.03
C ILE A 639 -8.50 22.73 26.43
N ARG A 640 -9.58 23.46 26.74
CA ARG A 640 -10.90 23.22 26.12
C ARG A 640 -10.86 23.49 24.62
N ASP A 641 -10.25 24.59 24.20
CA ASP A 641 -10.07 24.96 22.79
C ASP A 641 -9.25 23.91 22.02
N ALA A 642 -8.19 23.39 22.65
CA ALA A 642 -7.38 22.33 22.09
C ALA A 642 -8.14 21.01 22.00
N TRP A 643 -8.98 20.68 22.99
CA TRP A 643 -9.82 19.49 22.94
C TRP A 643 -10.86 19.58 21.81
N TRP A 644 -11.56 20.71 21.65
CA TRP A 644 -12.47 20.91 20.52
C TRP A 644 -11.75 20.82 19.17
N THR A 645 -10.52 21.34 19.10
CA THR A 645 -9.66 21.18 17.92
C THR A 645 -9.28 19.73 17.66
N LEU A 646 -9.03 18.94 18.71
CA LEU A 646 -8.73 17.51 18.63
C LEU A 646 -9.94 16.72 18.10
N ILE A 647 -11.15 17.03 18.59
CA ILE A 647 -12.39 16.42 18.10
C ILE A 647 -12.58 16.73 16.62
N LEU A 648 -12.44 17.99 16.21
CA LEU A 648 -12.51 18.38 14.81
C LEU A 648 -11.49 17.60 13.96
N ARG A 649 -10.25 17.49 14.43
CA ARG A 649 -9.19 16.73 13.74
C ARG A 649 -9.59 15.27 13.49
N GLY A 650 -10.19 14.61 14.48
CA GLY A 650 -10.70 13.24 14.34
C GLY A 650 -11.81 13.11 13.29
N ILE A 651 -12.76 14.05 13.30
CA ILE A 651 -13.85 14.10 12.30
C ILE A 651 -13.30 14.33 10.89
N LEU A 652 -12.37 15.29 10.72
CA LEU A 652 -11.75 15.57 9.42
C LEU A 652 -11.00 14.36 8.86
N TRP A 653 -10.29 13.63 9.73
CA TRP A 653 -9.59 12.42 9.34
C TRP A 653 -10.55 11.34 8.84
N ASP A 654 -11.57 11.01 9.64
CA ASP A 654 -12.57 10.00 9.29
C ASP A 654 -13.38 10.40 8.04
N MET A 655 -13.74 11.67 7.89
CA MET A 655 -14.41 12.16 6.68
C MET A 655 -13.52 12.16 5.44
N SER A 656 -12.19 12.16 5.59
CA SER A 656 -11.27 12.14 4.44
C SER A 656 -10.96 10.73 3.94
N CYS A 657 -10.93 9.73 4.82
CA CYS A 657 -10.46 8.38 4.51
C CYS A 657 -11.58 7.32 4.66
N ASP A 658 -11.49 6.22 3.90
CA ASP A 658 -12.33 5.03 4.06
C ASP A 658 -11.48 3.87 4.59
N GLY A 659 -11.46 3.71 5.91
CA GLY A 659 -10.72 2.63 6.55
C GLY A 659 -11.43 1.30 6.40
N ARG A 660 -10.69 0.25 6.06
CA ARG A 660 -11.24 -1.11 6.11
C ARG A 660 -10.35 -2.01 6.95
N PRO A 661 -10.96 -2.91 7.74
CA PRO A 661 -10.19 -3.95 8.41
C PRO A 661 -9.51 -4.81 7.34
N TYR A 662 -8.27 -5.22 7.62
CA TYR A 662 -7.58 -6.16 6.76
C TYR A 662 -8.35 -7.50 6.74
N PRO A 663 -8.69 -8.07 5.57
CA PRO A 663 -9.53 -9.27 5.47
C PRO A 663 -8.82 -10.57 5.87
N GLY A 664 -7.49 -10.55 6.03
CA GLY A 664 -6.67 -11.71 6.41
C GLY A 664 -6.12 -11.65 7.83
N GLU A 665 -5.17 -12.53 8.14
CA GLU A 665 -4.44 -12.44 9.41
C GLU A 665 -3.63 -11.14 9.47
N PRO A 666 -3.58 -10.44 10.61
CA PRO A 666 -2.77 -9.25 10.77
C PRO A 666 -1.31 -9.47 10.37
N VAL A 667 -0.82 -8.64 9.46
CA VAL A 667 0.60 -8.63 9.08
C VAL A 667 1.39 -7.87 10.15
N ALA A 668 2.47 -8.48 10.65
CA ALA A 668 3.34 -7.86 11.64
C ALA A 668 4.18 -6.72 11.07
N SER A 669 4.39 -5.69 11.88
CA SER A 669 5.17 -4.48 11.58
C SER A 669 6.58 -4.77 11.09
N SER A 670 7.22 -5.81 11.65
CA SER A 670 8.56 -6.26 11.27
C SER A 670 8.70 -6.63 9.79
N TYR A 671 7.61 -6.99 9.11
CA TYR A 671 7.65 -7.35 7.70
C TYR A 671 7.78 -6.11 6.81
N PHE A 672 7.32 -4.94 7.24
CA PHE A 672 7.31 -3.74 6.40
C PHE A 672 8.71 -3.32 5.92
N SER A 673 9.69 -3.33 6.82
CA SER A 673 11.08 -2.99 6.55
C SER A 673 11.98 -4.22 6.36
N ASP A 674 11.41 -5.40 6.11
CA ASP A 674 12.18 -6.62 5.95
C ASP A 674 12.91 -6.65 4.60
N GLU A 675 14.24 -6.53 4.65
CA GLU A 675 15.14 -6.57 3.50
C GLU A 675 15.55 -7.99 3.08
N THR A 676 15.00 -9.03 3.72
CA THR A 676 15.28 -10.43 3.36
C THR A 676 14.94 -10.67 1.90
N ARG A 677 15.91 -11.25 1.19
CA ARG A 677 15.85 -11.48 -0.25
C ARG A 677 14.83 -12.57 -0.58
N VAL A 678 13.99 -12.29 -1.57
CA VAL A 678 13.08 -13.27 -2.18
C VAL A 678 13.18 -13.19 -3.69
N TRP A 679 12.93 -14.34 -4.33
CA TRP A 679 13.02 -14.48 -5.77
C TRP A 679 11.65 -14.81 -6.35
N PHE A 680 11.39 -14.43 -7.60
CA PHE A 680 10.20 -14.88 -8.33
C PHE A 680 10.61 -15.74 -9.52
N THR A 681 9.95 -16.89 -9.69
CA THR A 681 10.10 -17.76 -10.87
C THR A 681 9.63 -17.11 -12.15
#